data_AF-A0A8T6H0V7-F1
#
_entry.id   AF-A0A8T6H0V7-F1
#
_cell.length_a   1.000
_cell.length_b   1.000
_cell.length_c   1.000
_cell.angle_alpha   90.00
_cell.angle_beta   90.00
_cell.angle_gamma   90.00
#
_symmetry.space_group_name_H-M   'P 1'
#
loop_
_entity.id
_entity.type
_entity.pdbx_description
1 polymer ?
#
loop_
_entity_poly.entity_id
_entity_poly.type
_entity_poly.pdbx_seq_one_letter_code
_entity_poly.pdbx_strand_id
1 'polypeptide(L)'
;MAAYLIVDVDDLLKFTAEHGVDLQELAVALRGNAALVAGLYDTTNLKAVAIADWRTKLEGDWQVEPEAMFRSVGYEIFDADDRSCLPECLLEGLFRHDPAPISELILATTSLDLLPLIAKVNLTRNSRIRVWGADENMMTGVEYEDQVIFQLLDGLYGIRTKNVWVYIDFENISISLNEQGFVVNLDHLIERLVSQAKAHGKLVKMAAYAPWGQRGALPPLVDSSGREVAGEAPARLMMANIDPVFHLPGKQSADIRIARDVLTDAGHPEAGDVIILATGDRDFNDVINPLLQRNKTVIVWGVRGSTGRLLQSHPSLQLEYIDDFTDLQTHQSLSAVETERDVESFIPSQWSSVIIQFYRTSAIEDNGTITVDQLISQLLDARDVISRERGHDLVSQAISLGILQQQSAAGGISLNLQHPVVEKTLLIVNRMVRRVANTLSSRNWEYVNYGFLLKGLAMERDLDRPGMNENDQWRSHWIDCLVRERVLQRDLVPHRHNPDDLVPVIRIPITDELPMASQKGQDYADAADVAQNWQGVPPHQLSEKNAEVARMVTRIVVSVQQFTSFRNFAWCPLGSLHRRLREFDSGVVFQQAVEYLLINSMVTVNEYPNPRSEFNTKGVELDENHPYVAAVLAERDEFVQVLLQMYRNNITITQANLEARLPGGWDVPLWISTMRVENVLNPLPGRADQYSLFRTHHSVKLVAKDDVDEVAAAGA
;
A
#
# COMPACT_ATOMS: atom_id res chain seq x y z
N MET A 1 -51.91 23.53 -27.03
CA MET A 1 -50.52 23.36 -26.55
C MET A 1 -50.40 21.88 -26.23
N ALA A 2 -49.62 21.12 -27.00
CA ALA A 2 -49.42 19.69 -26.75
C ALA A 2 -48.27 19.55 -25.75
N ALA A 3 -48.57 19.02 -24.57
CA ALA A 3 -47.61 18.83 -23.48
C ALA A 3 -47.56 17.35 -23.12
N TYR A 4 -46.35 16.81 -23.08
CA TYR A 4 -46.09 15.41 -22.79
C TYR A 4 -45.23 15.27 -21.54
N LEU A 5 -45.63 14.36 -20.67
CA LEU A 5 -44.82 13.84 -19.58
C LEU A 5 -44.58 12.35 -19.88
N ILE A 6 -43.32 11.97 -20.06
CA ILE A 6 -42.91 10.59 -20.26
C ILE A 6 -42.11 10.16 -19.05
N VAL A 7 -42.56 9.11 -18.37
CA VAL A 7 -41.99 8.63 -17.11
C VAL A 7 -41.44 7.22 -17.33
N ASP A 8 -40.14 7.05 -17.13
CA ASP A 8 -39.49 5.74 -17.12
C ASP A 8 -39.64 5.11 -15.73
N VAL A 9 -40.65 4.27 -15.55
CA VAL A 9 -40.99 3.71 -14.24
C VAL A 9 -39.95 2.69 -13.79
N ASP A 10 -39.37 1.91 -14.69
CA ASP A 10 -38.33 0.93 -14.36
C ASP A 10 -37.10 1.59 -13.73
N ASP A 11 -36.68 2.73 -14.30
CA ASP A 11 -35.52 3.48 -13.81
C ASP A 11 -35.85 4.28 -12.55
N LEU A 12 -37.06 4.83 -12.46
CA LEU A 12 -37.50 5.56 -11.28
C LEU A 12 -37.83 4.66 -10.07
N LEU A 13 -38.11 3.37 -10.28
CA LEU A 13 -38.25 2.42 -9.17
C LEU A 13 -36.95 2.31 -8.37
N LYS A 14 -35.79 2.30 -9.05
CA LYS A 14 -34.48 2.35 -8.37
C LYS A 14 -34.34 3.65 -7.57
N PHE A 15 -34.68 4.78 -8.17
CA PHE A 15 -34.68 6.07 -7.50
C PHE A 15 -35.57 6.07 -6.24
N THR A 16 -36.77 5.50 -6.31
CA THR A 16 -37.70 5.42 -5.16
C THR A 16 -37.16 4.55 -4.04
N ALA A 17 -36.53 3.42 -4.39
CA ALA A 17 -35.90 2.54 -3.42
C ALA A 17 -34.69 3.19 -2.75
N GLU A 18 -33.84 3.85 -3.54
CA GLU A 18 -32.66 4.56 -3.03
C GLU A 18 -33.03 5.76 -2.17
N HIS A 19 -34.02 6.56 -2.56
CA HIS A 19 -34.32 7.83 -1.88
C HIS A 19 -35.47 7.73 -0.86
N GLY A 20 -36.00 6.53 -0.64
CA GLY A 20 -37.09 6.27 0.30
C GLY A 20 -38.38 7.06 -0.03
N VAL A 21 -38.62 7.31 -1.33
CA VAL A 21 -39.78 8.08 -1.82
C VAL A 21 -40.92 7.11 -2.13
N ASP A 22 -42.13 7.42 -1.67
CA ASP A 22 -43.30 6.62 -2.02
C ASP A 22 -43.64 6.76 -3.52
N LEU A 23 -43.86 5.63 -4.18
CA LEU A 23 -44.07 5.59 -5.64
C LEU A 23 -45.37 6.29 -6.06
N GLN A 24 -46.41 6.26 -5.23
CA GLN A 24 -47.67 6.94 -5.50
C GLN A 24 -47.53 8.45 -5.30
N GLU A 25 -46.85 8.89 -4.23
CA GLU A 25 -46.49 10.30 -4.05
C GLU A 25 -45.65 10.81 -5.22
N LEU A 26 -44.67 10.04 -5.68
CA LEU A 26 -43.85 10.37 -6.85
C LEU A 26 -44.74 10.53 -8.10
N ALA A 27 -45.59 9.56 -8.41
CA ALA A 27 -46.45 9.60 -9.60
C ALA A 27 -47.38 10.83 -9.59
N VAL A 28 -47.97 11.16 -8.44
CA VAL A 28 -48.82 12.34 -8.27
C VAL A 28 -48.01 13.63 -8.40
N ALA A 29 -46.84 13.70 -7.77
CA ALA A 29 -45.97 14.87 -7.81
C ALA A 29 -45.44 15.14 -9.21
N LEU A 30 -44.95 14.13 -9.93
CA LEU A 30 -44.48 14.27 -11.31
C LEU A 30 -45.59 14.81 -12.22
N ARG A 31 -46.80 14.26 -12.15
CA ARG A 31 -47.94 14.72 -12.95
C ARG A 31 -48.34 16.15 -12.61
N GLY A 32 -48.38 16.49 -11.33
CA GLY A 32 -48.73 17.82 -10.84
C GLY A 32 -47.71 18.89 -11.25
N ASN A 33 -46.42 18.62 -11.05
CA ASN A 33 -45.34 19.52 -11.47
C ASN A 33 -45.32 19.67 -12.99
N ALA A 34 -45.63 18.62 -13.75
CA ALA A 34 -45.58 18.66 -15.21
C ALA A 34 -46.66 19.58 -15.76
N ALA A 35 -47.87 19.49 -15.20
CA ALA A 35 -48.95 20.41 -15.53
C ALA A 35 -48.60 21.85 -15.17
N LEU A 36 -48.02 22.08 -13.98
CA LEU A 36 -47.63 23.41 -13.52
C LEU A 36 -46.56 24.05 -14.42
N VAL A 37 -45.50 23.30 -14.72
CA VAL A 37 -44.37 23.78 -15.53
C VAL A 37 -44.77 23.96 -17.01
N ALA A 38 -45.66 23.12 -17.52
CA ALA A 38 -46.26 23.30 -18.84
C ALA A 38 -47.27 24.47 -18.89
N GLY A 39 -47.62 25.08 -17.75
CA GLY A 39 -48.58 26.19 -17.66
C GLY A 39 -50.03 25.78 -17.91
N LEU A 40 -50.39 24.53 -17.62
CA LEU A 40 -51.72 23.98 -17.82
C LEU A 40 -52.60 24.23 -16.58
N TYR A 41 -53.82 24.72 -16.80
CA TYR A 41 -54.82 24.90 -15.74
C TYR A 41 -55.46 23.58 -15.27
N ASP A 42 -55.42 22.54 -16.12
CA ASP A 42 -55.96 21.22 -15.84
C ASP A 42 -55.00 20.13 -16.35
N THR A 43 -54.72 19.15 -15.48
CA THR A 43 -53.90 17.96 -15.71
C THR A 43 -54.46 17.03 -16.80
N THR A 44 -55.73 17.17 -17.19
CA THR A 44 -56.33 16.41 -18.30
C THR A 44 -55.76 16.80 -19.68
N ASN A 45 -55.20 18.01 -19.80
CA ASN A 45 -54.54 18.47 -21.03
C ASN A 45 -53.07 18.05 -21.13
N LEU A 46 -52.55 17.38 -20.11
CA LEU A 46 -51.21 16.78 -20.10
C LEU A 46 -51.33 15.32 -20.54
N LYS A 47 -50.61 14.94 -21.59
CA LYS A 47 -50.43 13.53 -21.95
C LYS A 47 -49.33 12.94 -21.08
N ALA A 48 -49.71 12.24 -20.03
CA ALA A 48 -48.79 11.58 -19.10
C ALA A 48 -48.71 10.09 -19.42
N VAL A 49 -47.52 9.60 -19.76
CA VAL A 49 -47.26 8.22 -20.17
C VAL A 49 -46.24 7.60 -19.24
N ALA A 50 -46.58 6.46 -18.65
CA ALA A 50 -45.71 5.66 -17.81
C ALA A 50 -45.21 4.44 -18.61
N ILE A 51 -43.89 4.31 -18.71
CA ILE A 51 -43.22 3.26 -19.47
C ILE A 51 -42.52 2.31 -18.52
N ALA A 52 -42.72 1.01 -18.72
CA ALA A 52 -41.93 -0.06 -18.10
C ALA A 52 -42.12 -1.36 -18.90
N ASP A 53 -41.30 -2.37 -18.60
CA ASP A 53 -41.66 -3.76 -18.88
C ASP A 53 -42.71 -4.22 -17.86
N TRP A 54 -44.00 -4.03 -18.18
CA TRP A 54 -45.07 -4.37 -17.24
C TRP A 54 -45.25 -5.88 -17.07
N ARG A 55 -44.72 -6.70 -17.99
CA ARG A 55 -44.85 -8.16 -17.94
C ARG A 55 -43.98 -8.77 -16.86
N THR A 56 -42.73 -8.33 -16.70
CA THR A 56 -41.84 -8.83 -15.64
C THR A 56 -42.22 -8.31 -14.24
N LYS A 57 -42.99 -7.21 -14.16
CA LYS A 57 -43.42 -6.63 -12.88
C LYS A 57 -44.67 -7.27 -12.27
N LEU A 58 -45.40 -8.08 -13.03
CA LEU A 58 -46.54 -8.87 -12.53
C LEU A 58 -46.12 -10.02 -11.59
N GLU A 59 -44.83 -10.39 -11.58
CA GLU A 59 -44.30 -11.51 -10.77
C GLU A 59 -43.60 -11.05 -9.47
N GLY A 60 -43.56 -9.74 -9.18
CA GLY A 60 -42.90 -9.17 -7.99
C GLY A 60 -43.78 -9.11 -6.74
N ASP A 61 -43.17 -9.24 -5.56
CA ASP A 61 -43.84 -9.25 -4.24
C ASP A 61 -44.21 -7.82 -3.77
N TRP A 62 -45.01 -7.09 -4.58
CA TRP A 62 -45.45 -5.72 -4.29
C TRP A 62 -46.79 -5.73 -3.54
N GLN A 63 -46.93 -4.92 -2.49
CA GLN A 63 -48.22 -4.77 -1.79
C GLN A 63 -49.32 -4.11 -2.66
N VAL A 64 -48.92 -3.33 -3.68
CA VAL A 64 -49.80 -2.67 -4.66
C VAL A 64 -49.13 -2.76 -6.03
N GLU A 65 -49.87 -3.21 -7.06
CA GLU A 65 -49.35 -3.32 -8.43
C GLU A 65 -49.00 -1.93 -9.01
N PRO A 66 -47.73 -1.66 -9.39
CA PRO A 66 -47.30 -0.36 -9.90
C PRO A 66 -48.11 0.13 -11.11
N GLU A 67 -48.48 -0.79 -12.02
CA GLU A 67 -49.29 -0.45 -13.21
C GLU A 67 -50.66 0.12 -12.81
N ALA A 68 -51.36 -0.55 -11.90
CA ALA A 68 -52.67 -0.13 -11.41
C ALA A 68 -52.59 1.23 -10.70
N MET A 69 -51.49 1.46 -9.96
CA MET A 69 -51.23 2.73 -9.29
C MET A 69 -51.07 3.87 -10.31
N PHE A 70 -50.18 3.75 -11.30
CA PHE A 70 -49.98 4.80 -12.32
C PHE A 70 -51.27 5.05 -13.12
N ARG A 71 -52.05 4.01 -13.45
CA ARG A 71 -53.38 4.16 -14.07
C ARG A 71 -54.34 4.96 -13.19
N SER A 72 -54.37 4.68 -11.88
CA SER A 72 -55.24 5.38 -10.93
C SER A 72 -54.90 6.87 -10.80
N VAL A 73 -53.62 7.22 -10.93
CA VAL A 73 -53.14 8.61 -10.95
C VAL A 73 -53.42 9.29 -12.29
N GLY A 74 -53.79 8.52 -13.33
CA GLY A 74 -54.20 9.02 -14.64
C GLY A 74 -53.11 9.04 -15.71
N TYR A 75 -52.14 8.12 -15.63
CA TYR A 75 -51.16 7.88 -16.68
C TYR A 75 -51.70 6.88 -17.73
N GLU A 76 -51.34 7.10 -18.98
CA GLU A 76 -51.39 6.07 -20.03
C GLU A 76 -50.21 5.12 -19.84
N ILE A 77 -50.45 3.83 -20.00
CA ILE A 77 -49.44 2.79 -19.78
C ILE A 77 -48.87 2.36 -21.12
N PHE A 78 -47.54 2.32 -21.21
CA PHE A 78 -46.80 1.87 -22.37
C PHE A 78 -45.88 0.70 -21.99
N ASP A 79 -46.07 -0.45 -22.63
CA ASP A 79 -45.28 -1.67 -22.41
C ASP A 79 -44.01 -1.63 -23.28
N ALA A 80 -42.86 -1.69 -22.62
CA ALA A 80 -41.55 -1.66 -23.26
C ALA A 80 -40.75 -2.91 -22.86
N ASP A 81 -41.00 -4.01 -23.57
CA ASP A 81 -40.34 -5.30 -23.35
C ASP A 81 -38.89 -5.35 -23.87
N ASP A 82 -38.51 -4.45 -24.79
CA ASP A 82 -37.13 -4.28 -25.26
C ASP A 82 -36.66 -2.83 -25.13
N ARG A 83 -35.77 -2.57 -24.15
CA ARG A 83 -35.21 -1.22 -23.90
C ARG A 83 -34.26 -0.76 -25.02
N SER A 84 -33.68 -1.67 -25.80
CA SER A 84 -32.69 -1.31 -26.82
C SER A 84 -33.27 -0.51 -27.99
N CYS A 85 -34.60 -0.56 -28.17
CA CYS A 85 -35.35 0.18 -29.18
C CYS A 85 -36.41 1.13 -28.58
N LEU A 86 -36.24 1.52 -27.31
CA LEU A 86 -37.23 2.31 -26.58
C LEU A 86 -37.65 3.61 -27.30
N PRO A 87 -36.74 4.43 -27.87
CA PRO A 87 -37.15 5.61 -28.64
C PRO A 87 -37.97 5.27 -29.89
N GLU A 88 -37.59 4.24 -30.64
CA GLU A 88 -38.31 3.77 -31.84
C GLU A 88 -39.71 3.27 -31.50
N CYS A 89 -39.84 2.48 -30.43
CA CYS A 89 -41.11 1.94 -29.96
C CYS A 89 -42.07 3.07 -29.54
N LEU A 90 -41.58 4.09 -28.85
CA LEU A 90 -42.39 5.25 -28.47
C LEU A 90 -42.82 6.08 -29.69
N LEU A 91 -41.97 6.22 -30.71
CA LEU A 91 -42.34 6.93 -31.93
C LEU A 91 -43.47 6.22 -32.67
N GLU A 92 -43.37 4.90 -32.85
CA GLU A 92 -44.37 4.10 -33.54
C GLU A 92 -45.68 3.97 -32.73
N GLY A 93 -45.59 3.76 -31.42
CA GLY A 93 -46.75 3.45 -30.57
C GLY A 93 -47.46 4.68 -29.99
N LEU A 94 -46.72 5.75 -29.63
CA LEU A 94 -47.28 6.93 -28.97
C LEU A 94 -47.40 8.13 -29.92
N PHE A 95 -46.35 8.47 -30.65
CA PHE A 95 -46.30 9.72 -31.42
C PHE A 95 -46.85 9.59 -32.84
N ARG A 96 -46.82 8.41 -33.45
CA ARG A 96 -47.36 8.17 -34.80
C ARG A 96 -48.83 8.57 -34.95
N HIS A 97 -49.60 8.40 -33.88
CA HIS A 97 -51.04 8.67 -33.85
C HIS A 97 -51.39 10.09 -33.35
N ASP A 98 -50.40 10.88 -32.92
CA ASP A 98 -50.57 12.28 -32.56
C ASP A 98 -49.67 13.20 -33.41
N PRO A 99 -50.14 13.67 -34.57
CA PRO A 99 -49.35 14.50 -35.47
C PRO A 99 -49.16 15.95 -34.98
N ALA A 100 -49.78 16.34 -33.86
CA ALA A 100 -49.70 17.70 -33.35
C ALA A 100 -48.26 18.01 -32.88
N PRO A 101 -47.68 19.15 -33.28
CA PRO A 101 -46.33 19.50 -32.86
C PRO A 101 -46.32 19.80 -31.35
N ILE A 102 -45.37 19.18 -30.65
CA ILE A 102 -45.22 19.21 -29.19
C ILE A 102 -44.63 20.55 -28.79
N SER A 103 -45.26 21.21 -27.81
CA SER A 103 -44.82 22.50 -27.26
C SER A 103 -44.10 22.39 -25.92
N GLU A 104 -44.36 21.32 -25.15
CA GLU A 104 -43.63 21.00 -23.91
C GLU A 104 -43.38 19.48 -23.89
N LEU A 105 -42.12 19.08 -23.74
CA LEU A 105 -41.72 17.68 -23.57
C LEU A 105 -40.97 17.54 -22.24
N ILE A 106 -41.48 16.69 -21.36
CA ILE A 106 -40.89 16.42 -20.05
C ILE A 106 -40.56 14.93 -19.99
N LEU A 107 -39.29 14.61 -19.77
CA LEU A 107 -38.79 13.25 -19.58
C LEU A 107 -38.39 13.08 -18.12
N ALA A 108 -39.01 12.14 -17.41
CA ALA A 108 -38.62 11.76 -16.05
C ALA A 108 -37.91 10.42 -16.09
N THR A 109 -36.59 10.42 -15.93
CA THR A 109 -35.74 9.23 -16.06
C THR A 109 -34.39 9.44 -15.37
N THR A 110 -33.76 8.36 -14.92
CA THR A 110 -32.37 8.34 -14.44
C THR A 110 -31.40 7.73 -15.45
N SER A 111 -31.90 7.34 -16.63
CA SER A 111 -31.14 6.76 -17.76
C SER A 111 -31.05 7.73 -18.95
N LEU A 112 -30.03 7.53 -19.79
CA LEU A 112 -29.85 8.26 -21.04
C LEU A 112 -30.72 7.71 -22.19
N ASP A 113 -31.40 6.56 -22.00
CA ASP A 113 -32.08 5.81 -23.06
C ASP A 113 -33.22 6.59 -23.74
N LEU A 114 -33.87 7.51 -23.01
CA LEU A 114 -34.96 8.33 -23.54
C LEU A 114 -34.49 9.60 -24.26
N LEU A 115 -33.24 10.03 -24.07
CA LEU A 115 -32.74 11.29 -24.66
C LEU A 115 -32.77 11.31 -26.20
N PRO A 116 -32.46 10.22 -26.94
CA PRO A 116 -32.57 10.20 -28.39
C PRO A 116 -33.98 10.50 -28.94
N LEU A 117 -35.02 10.39 -28.11
CA LEU A 117 -36.39 10.74 -28.49
C LEU A 117 -36.52 12.24 -28.83
N ILE A 118 -35.74 13.11 -28.19
CA ILE A 118 -35.76 14.57 -28.36
C ILE A 118 -35.58 14.96 -29.83
N ALA A 119 -34.66 14.29 -30.54
CA ALA A 119 -34.37 14.56 -31.94
C ALA A 119 -35.41 13.98 -32.93
N LYS A 120 -36.24 13.03 -32.48
CA LYS A 120 -37.11 12.23 -33.35
C LYS A 120 -38.59 12.65 -33.32
N VAL A 121 -39.01 13.38 -32.27
CA VAL A 121 -40.40 13.84 -32.13
C VAL A 121 -40.64 15.19 -32.83
N ASN A 122 -41.89 15.42 -33.24
CA ASN A 122 -42.28 16.66 -33.94
C ASN A 122 -42.42 17.83 -32.95
N LEU A 123 -41.38 18.66 -32.82
CA LEU A 123 -41.36 19.82 -31.92
C LEU A 123 -41.80 21.12 -32.63
N THR A 124 -42.48 22.01 -31.91
CA THR A 124 -42.67 23.40 -32.34
C THR A 124 -41.36 24.21 -32.27
N ARG A 125 -41.31 25.38 -32.92
CA ARG A 125 -40.13 26.26 -32.89
C ARG A 125 -39.74 26.77 -31.49
N ASN A 126 -40.69 26.84 -30.57
CA ASN A 126 -40.49 27.36 -29.21
C ASN A 126 -40.73 26.27 -28.16
N SER A 127 -40.49 25.00 -28.53
CA SER A 127 -40.68 23.90 -27.60
C SER A 127 -39.73 23.99 -26.43
N ARG A 128 -40.23 23.70 -25.23
CA ARG A 128 -39.40 23.54 -24.04
C ARG A 128 -39.24 22.06 -23.74
N ILE A 129 -38.00 21.63 -23.60
CA ILE A 129 -37.65 20.26 -23.26
C ILE A 129 -37.09 20.26 -21.84
N ARG A 130 -37.60 19.37 -21.00
CA ARG A 130 -37.15 19.18 -19.63
C ARG A 130 -36.78 17.74 -19.39
N VAL A 131 -35.71 17.56 -18.64
CA VAL A 131 -35.32 16.26 -18.10
C VAL A 131 -35.31 16.38 -16.58
N TRP A 132 -36.05 15.48 -15.95
CA TRP A 132 -36.08 15.30 -14.50
C TRP A 132 -35.30 14.04 -14.16
N GLY A 133 -34.12 14.21 -13.58
CA GLY A 133 -33.19 13.12 -13.28
C GLY A 133 -32.72 13.11 -11.82
N ALA A 134 -31.93 12.09 -11.46
CA ALA A 134 -31.44 11.91 -10.10
C ALA A 134 -30.02 12.46 -9.85
N ASP A 135 -29.24 12.73 -10.90
CA ASP A 135 -27.84 13.18 -10.80
C ASP A 135 -27.63 14.46 -11.63
N GLU A 136 -27.02 15.48 -11.02
CA GLU A 136 -26.70 16.76 -11.68
C GLU A 136 -25.75 16.57 -12.88
N ASN A 137 -24.92 15.52 -12.86
CA ASN A 137 -23.97 15.24 -13.93
C ASN A 137 -24.56 14.46 -15.11
N MET A 138 -25.83 14.05 -15.02
CA MET A 138 -26.49 13.22 -16.03
C MET A 138 -26.46 13.84 -17.44
N MET A 139 -26.50 15.17 -17.53
CA MET A 139 -26.51 15.89 -18.81
C MET A 139 -25.13 16.34 -19.29
N THR A 140 -24.08 16.21 -18.47
CA THR A 140 -22.74 16.73 -18.78
C THR A 140 -22.12 16.00 -19.97
N GLY A 141 -21.83 16.73 -21.05
CA GLY A 141 -21.19 16.18 -22.25
C GLY A 141 -22.13 15.41 -23.18
N VAL A 142 -23.45 15.49 -22.94
CA VAL A 142 -24.47 14.90 -23.81
C VAL A 142 -24.84 15.88 -24.94
N GLU A 143 -25.14 15.37 -26.14
CA GLU A 143 -25.45 16.17 -27.35
C GLU A 143 -26.56 17.23 -27.14
N TYR A 144 -27.48 17.01 -26.21
CA TYR A 144 -28.66 17.85 -25.96
C TYR A 144 -28.53 18.79 -24.75
N GLU A 145 -27.35 18.88 -24.12
CA GLU A 145 -27.12 19.65 -22.87
C GLU A 145 -27.64 21.09 -22.98
N ASP A 146 -27.31 21.80 -24.06
CA ASP A 146 -27.70 23.21 -24.26
C ASP A 146 -29.20 23.41 -24.62
N GLN A 147 -29.91 22.33 -24.97
CA GLN A 147 -31.30 22.38 -25.46
C GLN A 147 -32.32 21.96 -24.39
N VAL A 148 -31.84 21.40 -23.26
CA VAL A 148 -32.65 20.78 -22.22
C VAL A 148 -32.58 21.60 -20.93
N ILE A 149 -33.73 21.81 -20.29
CA ILE A 149 -33.79 22.33 -18.93
C ILE A 149 -33.77 21.14 -17.96
N PHE A 150 -32.61 20.88 -17.36
CA PHE A 150 -32.46 19.83 -16.36
C PHE A 150 -32.93 20.29 -14.97
N GLN A 151 -33.62 19.40 -14.25
CA GLN A 151 -33.96 19.59 -12.83
C GLN A 151 -33.82 18.27 -12.10
N LEU A 152 -33.38 18.31 -10.85
CA LEU A 152 -33.35 17.11 -10.00
C LEU A 152 -34.76 16.71 -9.56
N LEU A 153 -35.03 15.42 -9.53
CA LEU A 153 -36.28 14.83 -9.05
C LEU A 153 -36.56 15.22 -7.59
N ASP A 154 -35.55 15.22 -6.73
CA ASP A 154 -35.69 15.59 -5.30
C ASP A 154 -35.98 17.09 -5.08
N GLY A 155 -35.77 17.92 -6.10
CA GLY A 155 -36.07 19.35 -6.09
C GLY A 155 -37.51 19.70 -6.49
N LEU A 156 -38.30 18.74 -6.96
CA LEU A 156 -39.67 18.98 -7.40
C LEU A 156 -40.64 19.07 -6.21
N TYR A 157 -41.60 19.98 -6.30
CA TYR A 157 -42.55 20.21 -5.22
C TYR A 157 -43.42 18.97 -4.98
N GLY A 158 -43.50 18.50 -3.73
CA GLY A 158 -44.27 17.31 -3.39
C GLY A 158 -43.51 15.99 -3.52
N ILE A 159 -42.27 16.00 -4.03
CA ILE A 159 -41.33 14.90 -3.87
C ILE A 159 -40.54 15.17 -2.58
N ARG A 160 -40.91 14.51 -1.48
CA ARG A 160 -40.18 14.63 -0.21
C ARG A 160 -39.21 13.47 -0.06
N THR A 161 -37.95 13.70 -0.40
CA THR A 161 -36.88 12.80 0.03
C THR A 161 -36.69 12.96 1.52
N LYS A 162 -36.65 11.86 2.28
CA LYS A 162 -36.37 11.90 3.71
C LYS A 162 -34.94 12.39 3.92
N ASN A 163 -34.75 13.35 4.82
CA ASN A 163 -33.40 13.76 5.21
C ASN A 163 -32.80 12.71 6.15
N VAL A 164 -31.63 12.18 5.81
CA VAL A 164 -30.91 11.17 6.60
C VAL A 164 -29.74 11.82 7.31
N TRP A 165 -29.69 11.64 8.64
CA TRP A 165 -28.55 12.00 9.47
C TRP A 165 -27.95 10.77 10.13
N VAL A 166 -26.63 10.65 10.09
CA VAL A 166 -25.90 9.49 10.58
C VAL A 166 -24.90 9.91 11.65
N TYR A 167 -24.96 9.25 12.81
CA TYR A 167 -24.03 9.44 13.92
C TYR A 167 -23.37 8.11 14.24
N ILE A 168 -22.06 8.06 14.13
CA ILE A 168 -21.28 6.82 14.22
C ILE A 168 -20.39 6.90 15.46
N ASP A 169 -20.63 6.02 16.42
CA ASP A 169 -19.65 5.71 17.44
C ASP A 169 -18.54 4.87 16.80
N PHE A 170 -17.61 5.55 16.14
CA PHE A 170 -16.59 4.88 15.34
C PHE A 170 -15.61 4.11 16.23
N GLU A 171 -15.34 4.59 17.44
CA GLU A 171 -14.57 3.85 18.44
C GLU A 171 -15.23 2.50 18.75
N ASN A 172 -16.50 2.49 19.14
CA ASN A 172 -17.20 1.26 19.48
C ASN A 172 -17.36 0.30 18.28
N ILE A 173 -17.73 0.82 17.11
CA ILE A 173 -17.90 0.01 15.90
C ILE A 173 -16.56 -0.61 15.47
N SER A 174 -15.48 0.18 15.42
CA SER A 174 -14.16 -0.34 15.02
C SER A 174 -13.63 -1.40 15.99
N ILE A 175 -13.84 -1.22 17.30
CA ILE A 175 -13.51 -2.23 18.33
C ILE A 175 -14.32 -3.49 18.10
N SER A 176 -15.64 -3.36 17.96
CA SER A 176 -16.54 -4.49 17.77
C SER A 176 -16.21 -5.31 16.53
N LEU A 177 -15.94 -4.65 15.40
CA LEU A 177 -15.53 -5.33 14.15
C LEU A 177 -14.21 -6.09 14.34
N ASN A 178 -13.22 -5.48 15.00
CA ASN A 178 -11.94 -6.12 15.26
C ASN A 178 -12.08 -7.31 16.25
N GLU A 179 -12.92 -7.21 17.27
CA GLU A 179 -13.20 -8.30 18.22
C GLU A 179 -13.87 -9.51 17.55
N GLN A 180 -14.73 -9.26 16.57
CA GLN A 180 -15.32 -10.32 15.73
C GLN A 180 -14.33 -10.87 14.69
N GLY A 181 -13.10 -10.33 14.64
CA GLY A 181 -12.03 -10.80 13.77
C GLY A 181 -12.05 -10.20 12.37
N PHE A 182 -12.79 -9.12 12.12
CA PHE A 182 -12.77 -8.40 10.85
C PHE A 182 -11.57 -7.46 10.73
N VAL A 183 -11.05 -7.36 9.52
CA VAL A 183 -10.06 -6.36 9.13
C VAL A 183 -10.80 -5.12 8.65
N VAL A 184 -10.63 -4.02 9.37
CA VAL A 184 -11.33 -2.78 9.06
C VAL A 184 -10.55 -2.01 8.00
N ASN A 185 -10.85 -2.29 6.73
CA ASN A 185 -10.47 -1.42 5.63
C ASN A 185 -11.32 -0.14 5.68
N LEU A 186 -10.71 0.98 6.02
CA LEU A 186 -11.38 2.26 6.25
C LEU A 186 -12.05 2.80 4.99
N ASP A 187 -11.37 2.72 3.85
CA ASP A 187 -11.91 3.25 2.58
C ASP A 187 -13.17 2.48 2.19
N HIS A 188 -13.11 1.15 2.31
CA HIS A 188 -14.25 0.27 2.03
C HIS A 188 -15.40 0.49 3.02
N LEU A 189 -15.10 0.60 4.32
CA LEU A 189 -16.10 0.86 5.34
C LEU A 189 -16.82 2.19 5.10
N ILE A 190 -16.09 3.26 4.78
CA ILE A 190 -16.65 4.57 4.46
C ILE A 190 -17.61 4.47 3.27
N GLU A 191 -17.18 3.85 2.18
CA GLU A 191 -17.99 3.69 0.96
C GLU A 191 -19.32 2.99 1.26
N ARG A 192 -19.26 1.86 1.99
CA ARG A 192 -20.44 1.07 2.35
C ARG A 192 -21.37 1.80 3.31
N LEU A 193 -20.85 2.47 4.33
CA LEU A 193 -21.68 3.26 5.25
C LEU A 193 -22.38 4.41 4.51
N VAL A 194 -21.69 5.12 3.61
CA VAL A 194 -22.29 6.20 2.82
C VAL A 194 -23.37 5.66 1.88
N SER A 195 -23.09 4.55 1.17
CA SER A 195 -24.06 3.91 0.28
C SER A 195 -25.30 3.44 1.04
N GLN A 196 -25.11 2.78 2.18
CA GLN A 196 -26.21 2.28 3.01
C GLN A 196 -27.03 3.44 3.60
N ALA A 197 -26.40 4.53 4.03
CA ALA A 197 -27.13 5.72 4.50
C ALA A 197 -27.98 6.34 3.39
N LYS A 198 -27.43 6.42 2.17
CA LYS A 198 -28.13 6.98 1.01
C LYS A 198 -29.36 6.16 0.63
N ALA A 199 -29.38 4.85 0.87
CA ALA A 199 -30.54 4.00 0.62
C ALA A 199 -31.77 4.33 1.49
N HIS A 200 -31.58 5.11 2.56
CA HIS A 200 -32.66 5.54 3.46
C HIS A 200 -33.17 6.96 3.15
N GLY A 201 -32.59 7.63 2.14
CA GLY A 201 -32.94 9.00 1.76
C GLY A 201 -31.72 9.90 1.51
N LYS A 202 -31.96 11.21 1.46
CA LYS A 202 -30.91 12.19 1.18
C LYS A 202 -29.97 12.33 2.38
N LEU A 203 -28.72 11.87 2.23
CA LEU A 203 -27.69 12.02 3.26
C LEU A 203 -27.30 13.48 3.42
N VAL A 204 -27.80 14.14 4.47
CA VAL A 204 -27.55 15.56 4.76
C VAL A 204 -26.37 15.73 5.73
N LYS A 205 -26.21 14.80 6.68
CA LYS A 205 -25.17 14.87 7.71
C LYS A 205 -24.68 13.47 8.06
N MET A 206 -23.36 13.34 8.19
CA MET A 206 -22.70 12.13 8.70
C MET A 206 -21.54 12.54 9.60
N ALA A 207 -21.49 12.00 10.81
CA ALA A 207 -20.45 12.31 11.79
C ALA A 207 -19.90 11.04 12.44
N ALA A 208 -18.57 10.96 12.56
CA ALA A 208 -17.86 9.82 13.13
C ALA A 208 -17.09 10.24 14.39
N TYR A 209 -17.51 9.69 15.53
CA TYR A 209 -17.02 10.01 16.86
C TYR A 209 -15.95 9.01 17.26
N ALA A 210 -14.74 9.49 17.52
CA ALA A 210 -13.66 8.68 18.07
C ALA A 210 -12.58 9.57 18.72
N PRO A 211 -11.66 8.98 19.51
CA PRO A 211 -10.45 9.63 19.98
C PRO A 211 -9.41 9.80 18.86
N TRP A 212 -9.81 10.45 17.76
CA TRP A 212 -8.99 10.72 16.59
C TRP A 212 -7.65 11.40 16.95
N GLY A 213 -6.59 11.04 16.23
CA GLY A 213 -5.25 11.60 16.42
C GLY A 213 -4.53 11.09 17.66
N GLN A 214 -5.16 10.23 18.48
CA GLN A 214 -4.52 9.56 19.61
C GLN A 214 -4.07 8.16 19.19
N ARG A 215 -2.75 8.02 19.00
CA ARG A 215 -2.15 6.73 18.65
C ARG A 215 -2.53 5.66 19.67
N GLY A 216 -2.94 4.49 19.19
CA GLY A 216 -3.29 3.34 20.03
C GLY A 216 -4.68 3.43 20.68
N ALA A 217 -5.45 4.49 20.40
CA ALA A 217 -6.81 4.64 20.92
C ALA A 217 -7.84 3.82 20.13
N LEU A 218 -7.66 3.72 18.82
CA LEU A 218 -8.48 2.89 17.95
C LEU A 218 -7.76 1.57 17.62
N PRO A 219 -8.51 0.49 17.32
CA PRO A 219 -7.98 -0.63 16.57
C PRO A 219 -7.43 -0.22 15.20
N PRO A 220 -6.62 -1.08 14.56
CA PRO A 220 -6.07 -0.77 13.25
C PRO A 220 -7.16 -0.50 12.25
N LEU A 221 -6.92 0.56 11.51
CA LEU A 221 -7.64 0.87 10.29
C LEU A 221 -6.62 0.68 9.19
N VAL A 222 -6.98 -0.11 8.18
CA VAL A 222 -6.14 -0.31 7.00
C VAL A 222 -6.76 0.36 5.78
N ASP A 223 -5.96 0.66 4.77
CA ASP A 223 -6.48 1.01 3.45
C ASP A 223 -6.57 -0.23 2.54
N SER A 224 -6.97 0.00 1.29
CA SER A 224 -7.08 -1.06 0.27
C SER A 224 -5.75 -1.74 -0.09
N SER A 225 -4.62 -1.17 0.30
CA SER A 225 -3.29 -1.78 0.17
C SER A 225 -2.81 -2.45 1.46
N GLY A 226 -3.66 -2.55 2.48
CA GLY A 226 -3.32 -3.11 3.78
C GLY A 226 -2.48 -2.19 4.67
N ARG A 227 -2.30 -0.91 4.29
CA ARG A 227 -1.51 0.05 5.07
C ARG A 227 -2.27 0.51 6.28
N GLU A 228 -1.61 0.54 7.43
CA GLU A 228 -2.15 1.16 8.64
C GLU A 228 -2.36 2.67 8.42
N VAL A 229 -3.59 3.15 8.60
CA VAL A 229 -4.04 4.51 8.26
C VAL A 229 -4.87 5.15 9.37
N ALA A 230 -4.86 4.66 10.60
CA ALA A 230 -5.61 5.28 11.70
C ALA A 230 -5.16 6.73 11.97
N GLY A 231 -3.89 7.05 11.71
CA GLY A 231 -3.38 8.43 11.77
C GLY A 231 -3.94 9.35 10.66
N GLU A 232 -4.36 8.80 9.52
CA GLU A 232 -4.93 9.52 8.38
C GLU A 232 -6.45 9.51 8.35
N ALA A 233 -7.08 8.70 9.23
CA ALA A 233 -8.52 8.47 9.22
C ALA A 233 -9.36 9.77 9.26
N PRO A 234 -9.03 10.80 10.06
CA PRO A 234 -9.81 12.04 10.07
C PRO A 234 -9.80 12.75 8.71
N ALA A 235 -8.64 12.80 8.03
CA ALA A 235 -8.53 13.43 6.72
C ALA A 235 -9.33 12.69 5.66
N ARG A 236 -9.28 11.34 5.68
CA ARG A 236 -10.05 10.49 4.77
C ARG A 236 -11.57 10.61 4.98
N LEU A 237 -12.01 10.65 6.24
CA LEU A 237 -13.41 10.89 6.58
C LEU A 237 -13.89 12.25 6.07
N MET A 238 -13.12 13.31 6.28
CA MET A 238 -13.47 14.65 5.77
C MET A 238 -13.57 14.68 4.24
N MET A 239 -12.67 14.00 3.52
CA MET A 239 -12.75 13.88 2.06
C MET A 239 -14.03 13.19 1.58
N ALA A 240 -14.59 12.29 2.38
CA ALA A 240 -15.86 11.62 2.14
C ALA A 240 -17.08 12.40 2.67
N ASN A 241 -16.91 13.67 3.08
CA ASN A 241 -17.95 14.49 3.73
C ASN A 241 -18.50 13.89 5.03
N ILE A 242 -17.69 13.12 5.75
CA ILE A 242 -17.99 12.63 7.10
C ILE A 242 -17.22 13.49 8.10
N ASP A 243 -17.92 14.11 9.04
CA ASP A 243 -17.31 14.97 10.06
C ASP A 243 -16.60 14.13 11.15
N PRO A 244 -15.26 14.17 11.28
CA PRO A 244 -14.56 13.47 12.35
C PRO A 244 -14.67 14.25 13.66
N VAL A 245 -15.46 13.73 14.61
CA VAL A 245 -15.69 14.38 15.89
C VAL A 245 -14.74 13.85 16.96
N PHE A 246 -13.79 14.69 17.38
CA PHE A 246 -12.73 14.35 18.33
C PHE A 246 -13.22 14.36 19.77
N HIS A 247 -13.06 13.27 20.53
CA HIS A 247 -13.23 13.25 22.00
C HIS A 247 -12.04 12.62 22.72
N LEU A 248 -12.05 12.69 24.06
CA LEU A 248 -11.05 11.99 24.87
C LEU A 248 -11.42 10.50 24.95
N PRO A 249 -10.45 9.57 25.01
CA PRO A 249 -10.75 8.15 25.18
C PRO A 249 -11.40 7.86 26.53
N GLY A 250 -12.35 6.93 26.55
CA GLY A 250 -12.97 6.45 27.78
C GLY A 250 -14.41 5.98 27.59
N LYS A 251 -14.80 4.95 28.37
CA LYS A 251 -16.01 4.11 28.26
C LYS A 251 -17.40 4.78 28.20
N GLN A 252 -17.50 6.12 28.24
CA GLN A 252 -18.79 6.86 28.14
C GLN A 252 -18.67 8.22 27.44
N SER A 253 -17.49 8.51 26.87
CA SER A 253 -17.17 9.85 26.36
C SER A 253 -17.83 10.13 25.00
N ALA A 254 -17.89 9.11 24.13
CA ALA A 254 -18.58 9.15 22.85
C ALA A 254 -20.10 9.25 23.07
N ASP A 255 -20.66 8.39 23.93
CA ASP A 255 -22.12 8.28 24.15
C ASP A 255 -22.76 9.59 24.58
N ILE A 256 -22.19 10.25 25.59
CA ILE A 256 -22.69 11.55 26.10
C ILE A 256 -22.67 12.60 24.98
N ARG A 257 -21.62 12.57 24.14
CA ARG A 257 -21.44 13.55 23.09
C ARG A 257 -22.41 13.30 21.93
N ILE A 258 -22.52 12.05 21.48
CA ILE A 258 -23.48 11.65 20.44
C ILE A 258 -24.90 11.98 20.92
N ALA A 259 -25.27 11.57 22.14
CA ALA A 259 -26.58 11.85 22.72
C ALA A 259 -26.92 13.35 22.72
N ARG A 260 -25.98 14.19 23.17
CA ARG A 260 -26.16 15.65 23.17
C ARG A 260 -26.31 16.21 21.76
N ASP A 261 -25.45 15.82 20.84
CA ASP A 261 -25.43 16.35 19.48
C ASP A 261 -26.72 15.92 18.73
N VAL A 262 -27.10 14.64 18.81
CA VAL A 262 -28.34 14.09 18.23
C VAL A 262 -29.58 14.82 18.75
N LEU A 263 -29.72 14.98 20.07
CA LEU A 263 -30.90 15.63 20.66
C LEU A 263 -30.96 17.13 20.37
N THR A 264 -29.80 17.79 20.27
CA THR A 264 -29.71 19.21 19.88
C THR A 264 -30.13 19.37 18.44
N ASP A 265 -29.56 18.55 17.56
CA ASP A 265 -29.80 18.64 16.12
C ASP A 265 -31.26 18.30 15.80
N ALA A 266 -31.85 17.30 16.46
CA ALA A 266 -33.25 16.91 16.31
C ALA A 266 -34.25 18.01 16.71
N GLY A 267 -33.79 19.06 17.39
CA GLY A 267 -34.58 20.24 17.72
C GLY A 267 -34.68 21.28 16.60
N HIS A 268 -33.90 21.17 15.53
CA HIS A 268 -33.90 22.12 14.42
C HIS A 268 -35.04 21.85 13.41
N PRO A 269 -35.56 22.88 12.72
CA PRO A 269 -36.58 22.70 11.68
C PRO A 269 -36.14 21.80 10.51
N GLU A 270 -34.84 21.81 10.20
CA GLU A 270 -34.19 20.98 9.17
C GLU A 270 -33.75 19.60 9.71
N ALA A 271 -34.27 19.19 10.87
CA ALA A 271 -33.90 17.92 11.50
C ALA A 271 -34.17 16.73 10.58
N GLY A 272 -33.20 15.82 10.48
CA GLY A 272 -33.33 14.59 9.71
C GLY A 272 -34.65 13.86 10.01
N ASP A 273 -35.33 13.38 8.97
CA ASP A 273 -36.54 12.55 9.07
C ASP A 273 -36.17 11.13 9.50
N VAL A 274 -35.00 10.67 9.06
CA VAL A 274 -34.36 9.41 9.44
C VAL A 274 -33.07 9.70 10.17
N ILE A 275 -32.93 9.15 11.37
CA ILE A 275 -31.71 9.26 12.19
C ILE A 275 -31.13 7.87 12.33
N ILE A 276 -29.91 7.70 11.82
CA ILE A 276 -29.14 6.46 11.92
C ILE A 276 -28.12 6.61 13.05
N LEU A 277 -28.19 5.72 14.03
CA LEU A 277 -27.24 5.64 15.14
C LEU A 277 -26.41 4.36 14.98
N ALA A 278 -25.13 4.50 14.62
CA ALA A 278 -24.23 3.36 14.55
C ALA A 278 -23.53 3.17 15.90
N THR A 279 -24.00 2.20 16.67
CA THR A 279 -23.56 1.92 18.04
C THR A 279 -23.84 0.46 18.43
N GLY A 280 -22.95 -0.13 19.22
CA GLY A 280 -23.17 -1.42 19.89
C GLY A 280 -23.73 -1.30 21.32
N ASP A 281 -23.79 -0.09 21.88
CA ASP A 281 -24.11 0.12 23.30
C ASP A 281 -25.62 0.19 23.58
N ARG A 282 -26.01 -0.44 24.68
CA ARG A 282 -27.37 -0.55 25.21
C ARG A 282 -27.88 0.74 25.86
N ASP A 283 -27.01 1.71 26.15
CA ASP A 283 -27.34 2.90 26.95
C ASP A 283 -27.97 4.06 26.13
N PHE A 284 -28.24 3.87 24.83
CA PHE A 284 -28.86 4.89 23.95
C PHE A 284 -30.40 5.03 24.05
N ASN A 285 -31.07 4.28 24.92
CA ASN A 285 -32.54 4.34 25.05
C ASN A 285 -33.07 5.74 25.41
N ASP A 286 -32.29 6.51 26.19
CA ASP A 286 -32.63 7.87 26.59
C ASP A 286 -32.53 8.87 25.42
N VAL A 287 -31.90 8.51 24.31
CA VAL A 287 -31.86 9.27 23.06
C VAL A 287 -32.99 8.82 22.13
N ILE A 288 -33.15 7.51 21.98
CA ILE A 288 -34.11 6.89 21.05
C ILE A 288 -35.55 7.32 21.37
N ASN A 289 -35.96 7.25 22.63
CA ASN A 289 -37.35 7.55 23.02
C ASN A 289 -37.76 9.00 22.68
N PRO A 290 -36.96 10.04 23.00
CA PRO A 290 -37.23 11.40 22.55
C PRO A 290 -37.24 11.60 21.03
N LEU A 291 -36.53 10.80 20.24
CA LEU A 291 -36.58 10.88 18.78
C LEU A 291 -37.89 10.30 18.23
N LEU A 292 -38.30 9.14 18.74
CA LEU A 292 -39.57 8.51 18.38
C LEU A 292 -40.78 9.39 18.77
N GLN A 293 -40.74 10.04 19.94
CA GLN A 293 -41.76 11.00 20.36
C GLN A 293 -41.88 12.22 19.44
N ARG A 294 -40.82 12.55 18.69
CA ARG A 294 -40.81 13.62 17.68
C ARG A 294 -41.17 13.12 16.27
N ASN A 295 -41.72 11.91 16.16
CA ASN A 295 -42.07 11.25 14.89
C ASN A 295 -40.88 11.09 13.94
N LYS A 296 -39.66 10.95 14.46
CA LYS A 296 -38.47 10.62 13.67
C LYS A 296 -38.36 9.11 13.50
N THR A 297 -37.91 8.66 12.33
CA THR A 297 -37.55 7.26 12.11
C THR A 297 -36.13 7.04 12.64
N VAL A 298 -35.94 6.01 13.47
CA VAL A 298 -34.63 5.70 14.06
C VAL A 298 -34.17 4.34 13.57
N ILE A 299 -32.98 4.30 12.97
CA ILE A 299 -32.31 3.08 12.52
C ILE A 299 -31.05 2.92 13.36
N VAL A 300 -30.80 1.71 13.84
CA VAL A 300 -29.58 1.39 14.58
C VAL A 300 -28.69 0.53 13.69
N TRP A 301 -27.43 0.92 13.54
CA TRP A 301 -26.39 0.10 12.92
C TRP A 301 -25.54 -0.54 14.01
N GLY A 302 -25.61 -1.85 14.13
CA GLY A 302 -24.84 -2.64 15.10
C GLY A 302 -23.81 -3.54 14.43
N VAL A 303 -23.01 -4.22 15.25
CA VAL A 303 -22.15 -5.34 14.80
C VAL A 303 -22.70 -6.64 15.39
N ARG A 304 -22.80 -7.70 14.59
CA ARG A 304 -23.27 -9.00 15.09
C ARG A 304 -22.37 -9.50 16.23
N GLY A 305 -22.99 -10.14 17.21
CA GLY A 305 -22.28 -10.64 18.39
C GLY A 305 -21.92 -9.58 19.44
N SER A 306 -21.85 -8.31 19.06
CA SER A 306 -21.49 -7.20 19.96
C SER A 306 -22.66 -6.23 20.26
N THR A 307 -23.79 -6.38 19.57
CA THR A 307 -25.00 -5.56 19.80
C THR A 307 -25.84 -6.08 20.97
N GLY A 308 -26.20 -5.21 21.91
CA GLY A 308 -27.01 -5.56 23.09
C GLY A 308 -28.40 -6.16 22.75
N ARG A 309 -28.79 -7.25 23.44
CA ARG A 309 -30.08 -7.95 23.24
C ARG A 309 -31.34 -7.09 23.43
N LEU A 310 -31.23 -5.98 24.17
CA LEU A 310 -32.36 -5.07 24.43
C LEU A 310 -32.69 -4.20 23.21
N LEU A 311 -31.69 -3.76 22.43
CA LEU A 311 -31.90 -3.04 21.17
C LEU A 311 -32.64 -3.92 20.15
N GLN A 312 -32.32 -5.21 20.12
CA GLN A 312 -32.98 -6.20 19.25
C GLN A 312 -34.46 -6.42 19.59
N SER A 313 -34.88 -6.11 20.82
CA SER A 313 -36.24 -6.36 21.32
C SER A 313 -37.18 -5.17 21.19
N HIS A 314 -36.70 -4.01 20.71
CA HIS A 314 -37.51 -2.80 20.62
C HIS A 314 -38.35 -2.81 19.32
N PRO A 315 -39.70 -2.89 19.40
CA PRO A 315 -40.55 -3.17 18.23
C PRO A 315 -40.64 -2.03 17.20
N SER A 316 -40.20 -0.83 17.57
CA SER A 316 -40.25 0.38 16.72
C SER A 316 -38.90 0.75 16.10
N LEU A 317 -37.85 -0.02 16.38
CA LEU A 317 -36.50 0.23 15.87
C LEU A 317 -36.22 -0.68 14.67
N GLN A 318 -35.61 -0.12 13.63
CA GLN A 318 -34.99 -0.91 12.58
C GLN A 318 -33.52 -1.15 12.99
N LEU A 319 -33.11 -2.41 13.02
CA LEU A 319 -31.74 -2.80 13.32
C LEU A 319 -31.12 -3.40 12.07
N GLU A 320 -30.00 -2.82 11.64
CA GLU A 320 -29.17 -3.33 10.56
C GLU A 320 -27.78 -3.65 11.11
N TYR A 321 -27.12 -4.65 10.53
CA TYR A 321 -25.78 -5.05 10.96
C TYR A 321 -24.76 -4.58 9.94
N ILE A 322 -23.74 -3.86 10.41
CA ILE A 322 -22.65 -3.35 9.58
C ILE A 322 -21.96 -4.50 8.86
N ASP A 323 -21.70 -5.60 9.55
CA ASP A 323 -21.10 -6.80 8.97
C ASP A 323 -21.99 -7.54 7.94
N ASP A 324 -23.29 -7.23 7.84
CA ASP A 324 -24.15 -7.79 6.78
C ASP A 324 -24.05 -6.99 5.47
N PHE A 325 -24.01 -5.66 5.56
CA PHE A 325 -23.94 -4.78 4.38
C PHE A 325 -22.50 -4.37 4.02
N THR A 326 -21.53 -4.76 4.85
CA THR A 326 -20.10 -4.66 4.56
C THR A 326 -19.53 -6.05 4.30
N ASP A 327 -18.91 -6.25 3.14
CA ASP A 327 -18.25 -7.52 2.80
C ASP A 327 -16.83 -7.57 3.40
N LEU A 328 -16.69 -7.19 4.67
CA LEU A 328 -15.39 -7.07 5.32
C LEU A 328 -14.73 -8.45 5.47
N GLN A 329 -13.44 -8.50 5.15
CA GLN A 329 -12.66 -9.73 5.28
C GLN A 329 -12.28 -9.98 6.74
N THR A 330 -12.24 -11.24 7.16
CA THR A 330 -11.72 -11.61 8.48
C THR A 330 -10.21 -11.83 8.43
N HIS A 331 -9.56 -11.68 9.57
CA HIS A 331 -8.13 -11.99 9.73
C HIS A 331 -7.79 -13.44 9.39
N GLN A 332 -8.73 -14.38 9.55
CA GLN A 332 -8.56 -15.80 9.17
C GLN A 332 -8.60 -16.00 7.65
N SER A 333 -9.45 -15.24 6.95
CA SER A 333 -9.47 -15.24 5.48
C SER A 333 -8.17 -14.71 4.91
N LEU A 334 -7.57 -13.69 5.56
CA LEU A 334 -6.28 -13.14 5.17
C LEU A 334 -5.12 -14.09 5.44
N SER A 335 -5.08 -14.82 6.56
CA SER A 335 -3.99 -15.77 6.81
C SER A 335 -3.98 -16.97 5.84
N ALA A 336 -5.15 -17.39 5.35
CA ALA A 336 -5.29 -18.41 4.32
C ALA A 336 -4.99 -17.88 2.89
N VAL A 337 -5.18 -16.58 2.64
CA VAL A 337 -4.93 -15.95 1.34
C VAL A 337 -3.50 -15.38 1.24
N GLU A 338 -2.88 -14.98 2.35
CA GLU A 338 -1.48 -14.54 2.45
C GLU A 338 -0.48 -15.68 2.15
N THR A 339 -0.92 -16.94 2.23
CA THR A 339 -0.14 -18.08 1.75
C THR A 339 -0.16 -18.21 0.21
N GLU A 340 -1.06 -17.50 -0.48
CA GLU A 340 -1.19 -17.50 -1.94
C GLU A 340 -0.92 -16.13 -2.61
N ARG A 341 -0.96 -15.02 -1.86
CA ARG A 341 -0.65 -13.66 -2.36
C ARG A 341 0.74 -13.17 -1.94
N ASP A 342 1.76 -13.72 -2.58
CA ASP A 342 3.14 -13.18 -2.55
C ASP A 342 3.27 -11.82 -3.30
N VAL A 343 2.18 -11.08 -3.58
CA VAL A 343 2.18 -9.93 -4.50
C VAL A 343 1.86 -8.59 -3.81
N GLU A 344 1.36 -8.58 -2.56
CA GLU A 344 1.06 -7.34 -1.83
C GLU A 344 2.22 -6.88 -0.93
N SER A 345 2.39 -5.55 -0.81
CA SER A 345 3.49 -4.90 -0.10
C SER A 345 3.37 -5.07 1.43
N PHE A 346 4.37 -5.69 2.06
CA PHE A 346 4.44 -5.91 3.51
C PHE A 346 4.96 -4.68 4.25
N ILE A 347 4.05 -3.90 4.81
CA ILE A 347 4.29 -2.63 5.50
C ILE A 347 4.04 -2.74 7.02
N PRO A 348 4.62 -1.84 7.84
CA PRO A 348 4.48 -1.94 9.29
C PRO A 348 3.03 -1.82 9.75
N SER A 349 2.66 -2.65 10.73
CA SER A 349 1.32 -2.65 11.34
C SER A 349 1.42 -2.65 12.87
N GLN A 350 0.28 -2.70 13.58
CA GLN A 350 0.28 -2.89 15.03
C GLN A 350 1.00 -4.18 15.46
N TRP A 351 0.96 -5.22 14.61
CA TRP A 351 1.65 -6.47 14.87
C TRP A 351 3.15 -6.28 14.86
N SER A 352 3.65 -5.43 13.94
CA SER A 352 5.06 -5.04 13.93
C SER A 352 5.45 -4.35 15.23
N SER A 353 4.62 -3.43 15.75
CA SER A 353 4.85 -2.80 17.06
C SER A 353 4.84 -3.81 18.20
N VAL A 354 3.86 -4.74 18.25
CA VAL A 354 3.82 -5.84 19.24
C VAL A 354 5.08 -6.70 19.18
N ILE A 355 5.52 -7.10 17.98
CA ILE A 355 6.71 -7.92 17.77
C ILE A 355 7.98 -7.17 18.20
N ILE A 356 8.11 -5.90 17.79
CA ILE A 356 9.26 -5.06 18.13
C ILE A 356 9.34 -4.83 19.64
N GLN A 357 8.24 -4.44 20.27
CA GLN A 357 8.21 -4.20 21.71
C GLN A 357 8.40 -5.48 22.52
N PHE A 358 7.79 -6.60 22.11
CA PHE A 358 8.06 -7.91 22.70
C PHE A 358 9.56 -8.20 22.67
N TYR A 359 10.18 -8.07 21.50
CA TYR A 359 11.59 -8.37 21.33
C TYR A 359 12.46 -7.50 22.23
N ARG A 360 12.19 -6.19 22.28
CA ARG A 360 12.89 -5.24 23.15
C ARG A 360 12.77 -5.60 24.63
N THR A 361 11.59 -5.99 25.10
CA THR A 361 11.41 -6.44 26.49
C THR A 361 12.11 -7.78 26.74
N SER A 362 12.01 -8.75 25.82
CA SER A 362 12.60 -10.07 25.98
C SER A 362 14.13 -10.06 25.98
N ALA A 363 14.75 -9.12 25.25
CA ALA A 363 16.20 -8.97 25.18
C ALA A 363 16.82 -8.48 26.50
N ILE A 364 16.01 -7.86 27.38
CA ILE A 364 16.42 -7.41 28.72
C ILE A 364 16.40 -8.58 29.72
N GLU A 365 15.53 -9.57 29.54
CA GLU A 365 15.28 -10.64 30.54
C GLU A 365 16.04 -11.97 30.27
N ASP A 366 16.88 -12.03 29.23
CA ASP A 366 17.82 -13.13 28.89
C ASP A 366 17.20 -14.56 28.72
N ASN A 367 15.87 -14.70 28.84
CA ASN A 367 15.17 -15.99 28.89
C ASN A 367 14.21 -16.24 27.71
N GLY A 368 14.09 -15.33 26.75
CA GLY A 368 13.28 -15.51 25.53
C GLY A 368 11.75 -15.59 25.73
N THR A 369 11.27 -15.49 26.98
CA THR A 369 9.86 -15.49 27.36
C THR A 369 9.57 -14.29 28.26
N ILE A 370 8.46 -13.60 28.03
CA ILE A 370 7.97 -12.51 28.90
C ILE A 370 6.52 -12.78 29.29
N THR A 371 6.01 -12.08 30.29
CA THR A 371 4.59 -12.15 30.70
C THR A 371 3.74 -11.15 29.88
N VAL A 372 2.43 -11.40 29.82
CA VAL A 372 1.47 -10.49 29.20
C VAL A 372 1.54 -9.10 29.85
N ASP A 373 1.68 -9.02 31.17
CA ASP A 373 1.75 -7.75 31.90
C ASP A 373 3.01 -6.93 31.58
N GLN A 374 4.16 -7.60 31.39
CA GLN A 374 5.39 -6.94 30.96
C GLN A 374 5.23 -6.36 29.55
N LEU A 375 4.67 -7.14 28.61
CA LEU A 375 4.42 -6.66 27.25
C LEU A 375 3.44 -5.48 27.23
N ILE A 376 2.33 -5.56 27.97
CA ILE A 376 1.35 -4.46 28.05
C ILE A 376 2.00 -3.20 28.64
N SER A 377 2.84 -3.35 29.67
CA SER A 377 3.55 -2.21 30.27
C SER A 377 4.53 -1.57 29.28
N GLN A 378 5.21 -2.38 28.46
CA GLN A 378 6.07 -1.88 27.39
C GLN A 378 5.29 -1.16 26.29
N LEU A 379 4.16 -1.72 25.84
CA LEU A 379 3.30 -1.11 24.82
C LEU A 379 2.72 0.23 25.30
N LEU A 380 2.39 0.35 26.59
CA LEU A 380 1.98 1.62 27.20
C LEU A 380 3.11 2.64 27.21
N ASP A 381 4.32 2.24 27.59
CA ASP A 381 5.48 3.13 27.61
C ASP A 381 5.82 3.64 26.20
N ALA A 382 5.80 2.75 25.20
CA ALA A 382 6.00 3.08 23.80
C ALA A 382 4.84 3.86 23.17
N ARG A 383 3.71 4.01 23.88
CA ARG A 383 2.45 4.62 23.41
C ARG A 383 1.87 3.91 22.18
N ASP A 384 2.01 2.59 22.14
CA ASP A 384 1.33 1.72 21.19
C ASP A 384 -0.14 1.48 21.58
N VAL A 385 -0.43 1.56 22.87
CA VAL A 385 -1.79 1.49 23.43
C VAL A 385 -1.99 2.62 24.45
N ILE A 386 -3.23 3.08 24.59
CA ILE A 386 -3.59 4.17 25.51
C ILE A 386 -3.99 3.70 26.92
N SER A 387 -4.32 2.41 27.07
CA SER A 387 -4.81 1.84 28.33
C SER A 387 -4.39 0.38 28.47
N ARG A 388 -4.38 -0.12 29.72
CA ARG A 388 -4.11 -1.54 30.00
C ARG A 388 -5.17 -2.46 29.38
N GLU A 389 -6.42 -2.05 29.39
CA GLU A 389 -7.54 -2.79 28.78
C GLU A 389 -7.28 -3.00 27.29
N ARG A 390 -6.94 -1.92 26.56
CA ARG A 390 -6.57 -2.01 25.14
C ARG A 390 -5.34 -2.88 24.90
N GLY A 391 -4.35 -2.82 25.80
CA GLY A 391 -3.19 -3.71 25.78
C GLY A 391 -3.57 -5.18 25.91
N HIS A 392 -4.50 -5.52 26.81
CA HIS A 392 -5.00 -6.89 26.95
C HIS A 392 -5.70 -7.38 25.68
N ASP A 393 -6.55 -6.56 25.07
CA ASP A 393 -7.24 -6.92 23.83
C ASP A 393 -6.23 -7.18 22.71
N LEU A 394 -5.25 -6.29 22.54
CA LEU A 394 -4.23 -6.38 21.50
C LEU A 394 -3.37 -7.64 21.65
N VAL A 395 -2.92 -7.95 22.88
CA VAL A 395 -2.13 -9.16 23.15
C VAL A 395 -2.97 -10.42 22.97
N SER A 396 -4.24 -10.40 23.37
CA SER A 396 -5.15 -11.54 23.19
C SER A 396 -5.40 -11.81 21.70
N GLN A 397 -5.58 -10.77 20.88
CA GLN A 397 -5.69 -10.91 19.43
C GLN A 397 -4.40 -11.47 18.82
N ALA A 398 -3.23 -10.98 19.23
CA ALA A 398 -1.94 -11.49 18.75
C ALA A 398 -1.72 -12.99 19.09
N ILE A 399 -2.24 -13.46 20.23
CA ILE A 399 -2.26 -14.89 20.58
C ILE A 399 -3.21 -15.67 19.67
N SER A 400 -4.43 -15.17 19.46
CA SER A 400 -5.43 -15.80 18.59
C SER A 400 -4.97 -15.91 17.12
N LEU A 401 -4.19 -14.94 16.65
CA LEU A 401 -3.57 -14.95 15.31
C LEU A 401 -2.33 -15.85 15.22
N GLY A 402 -1.83 -16.37 16.35
CA GLY A 402 -0.63 -17.20 16.38
C GLY A 402 0.67 -16.41 16.19
N ILE A 403 0.65 -15.08 16.31
CA ILE A 403 1.85 -14.22 16.37
C ILE A 403 2.57 -14.45 17.70
N LEU A 404 1.80 -14.54 18.79
CA LEU A 404 2.26 -14.91 20.12
C LEU A 404 1.76 -16.32 20.48
N GLN A 405 2.57 -17.07 21.21
CA GLN A 405 2.24 -18.39 21.73
C GLN A 405 2.28 -18.38 23.25
N GLN A 406 1.25 -18.93 23.91
CA GLN A 406 1.25 -19.14 25.35
C GLN A 406 2.10 -20.38 25.70
N GLN A 407 2.90 -20.28 26.75
CA GLN A 407 3.64 -21.42 27.32
C GLN A 407 2.95 -21.98 28.57
N SER A 408 2.96 -23.31 28.68
CA SER A 408 2.04 -24.11 29.49
C SER A 408 2.20 -24.08 31.02
N ALA A 409 3.14 -23.33 31.60
CA ALA A 409 3.45 -23.47 33.04
C ALA A 409 3.51 -22.17 33.88
N ALA A 410 3.59 -20.97 33.28
CA ALA A 410 3.77 -19.74 34.06
C ALA A 410 3.08 -18.47 33.50
N GLY A 411 2.18 -18.60 32.53
CA GLY A 411 1.58 -17.42 31.88
C GLY A 411 2.57 -16.62 31.01
N GLY A 412 3.72 -17.23 30.69
CA GLY A 412 4.70 -16.70 29.75
C GLY A 412 4.19 -16.78 28.31
N ILE A 413 4.53 -15.77 27.54
CA ILE A 413 4.28 -15.67 26.10
C ILE A 413 5.62 -15.63 25.35
N SER A 414 5.63 -16.20 24.16
CA SER A 414 6.77 -16.21 23.23
C SER A 414 6.33 -15.86 21.82
N LEU A 415 7.22 -15.27 21.01
CA LEU A 415 6.96 -15.06 19.58
C LEU A 415 6.97 -16.37 18.81
N ASN A 416 6.00 -16.54 17.91
CA ASN A 416 6.00 -17.62 16.94
C ASN A 416 6.94 -17.28 15.78
N LEU A 417 8.20 -17.74 15.84
CA LEU A 417 9.22 -17.41 14.84
C LEU A 417 8.91 -17.97 13.44
N GLN A 418 8.01 -18.96 13.34
CA GLN A 418 7.56 -19.52 12.06
C GLN A 418 6.39 -18.73 11.45
N HIS A 419 5.82 -17.76 12.15
CA HIS A 419 4.73 -16.94 11.63
C HIS A 419 5.28 -15.92 10.60
N PRO A 420 4.72 -15.81 9.38
CA PRO A 420 5.25 -14.95 8.32
C PRO A 420 5.43 -13.48 8.74
N VAL A 421 4.45 -12.91 9.45
CA VAL A 421 4.52 -11.53 9.97
C VAL A 421 5.67 -11.35 10.97
N VAL A 422 5.94 -12.36 11.81
CA VAL A 422 7.02 -12.33 12.80
C VAL A 422 8.37 -12.41 12.10
N GLU A 423 8.53 -13.38 11.19
CA GLU A 423 9.77 -13.56 10.41
C GLU A 423 10.11 -12.29 9.61
N LYS A 424 9.16 -11.78 8.82
CA LYS A 424 9.37 -10.58 7.98
C LYS A 424 9.67 -9.35 8.84
N THR A 425 8.91 -9.11 9.92
CA THR A 425 9.14 -7.97 10.82
C THR A 425 10.55 -8.01 11.43
N LEU A 426 10.94 -9.14 12.02
CA LEU A 426 12.25 -9.27 12.66
C LEU A 426 13.39 -9.14 11.64
N LEU A 427 13.25 -9.74 10.45
CA LEU A 427 14.24 -9.60 9.38
C LEU A 427 14.44 -8.14 8.98
N ILE A 428 13.35 -7.40 8.75
CA ILE A 428 13.39 -5.99 8.35
C ILE A 428 14.05 -5.13 9.42
N VAL A 429 13.58 -5.25 10.66
CA VAL A 429 14.11 -4.52 11.82
C VAL A 429 15.61 -4.78 11.96
N ASN A 430 16.02 -6.05 11.94
CA ASN A 430 17.42 -6.44 12.11
C ASN A 430 18.30 -5.87 10.99
N ARG A 431 17.90 -5.97 9.72
CA ARG A 431 18.69 -5.47 8.59
C ARG A 431 18.80 -3.95 8.61
N MET A 432 17.71 -3.24 8.92
CA MET A 432 17.71 -1.79 8.96
C MET A 432 18.57 -1.24 10.10
N VAL A 433 18.41 -1.78 11.31
CA VAL A 433 19.22 -1.39 12.48
C VAL A 433 20.68 -1.70 12.24
N ARG A 434 20.98 -2.89 11.73
CA ARG A 434 22.35 -3.28 11.40
C ARG A 434 22.97 -2.38 10.35
N ARG A 435 22.21 -1.98 9.32
CA ARG A 435 22.70 -1.05 8.30
C ARG A 435 23.05 0.31 8.88
N VAL A 436 22.22 0.84 9.79
CA VAL A 436 22.51 2.08 10.52
C VAL A 436 23.77 1.89 11.38
N ALA A 437 23.83 0.83 12.20
CA ALA A 437 24.95 0.54 13.10
C ALA A 437 26.28 0.45 12.35
N ASN A 438 26.33 -0.34 11.26
CA ASN A 438 27.51 -0.49 10.43
C ASN A 438 27.94 0.83 9.77
N THR A 439 26.99 1.68 9.39
CA THR A 439 27.31 2.97 8.77
C THR A 439 27.92 3.93 9.79
N LEU A 440 27.43 3.93 11.03
CA LEU A 440 27.97 4.74 12.12
C LEU A 440 29.37 4.24 12.52
N SER A 441 29.56 2.93 12.70
CA SER A 441 30.82 2.34 13.17
C SER A 441 31.94 2.37 12.12
N SER A 442 31.68 1.94 10.90
CA SER A 442 32.71 1.81 9.85
C SER A 442 33.29 3.15 9.38
N ARG A 443 32.55 4.24 9.57
CA ARG A 443 32.93 5.59 9.12
C ARG A 443 33.15 6.58 10.25
N ASN A 444 32.99 6.15 11.51
CA ASN A 444 33.00 7.02 12.69
C ASN A 444 32.06 8.23 12.51
N TRP A 445 30.86 7.99 11.98
CA TRP A 445 29.85 9.01 11.76
C TRP A 445 28.95 9.14 12.97
N GLU A 446 28.59 10.36 13.34
CA GLU A 446 27.66 10.62 14.45
C GLU A 446 26.19 10.32 14.07
N TYR A 447 25.87 10.35 12.79
CA TYR A 447 24.53 10.13 12.25
C TYR A 447 24.60 9.64 10.79
N VAL A 448 23.50 9.04 10.32
CA VAL A 448 23.33 8.64 8.91
C VAL A 448 22.33 9.58 8.24
N ASN A 449 22.69 10.19 7.12
CA ASN A 449 21.74 10.99 6.34
C ASN A 449 20.58 10.12 5.82
N TYR A 450 19.34 10.61 5.91
CA TYR A 450 18.15 9.84 5.54
C TYR A 450 18.16 9.35 4.09
N GLY A 451 18.47 10.22 3.13
CA GLY A 451 18.55 9.83 1.71
C GLY A 451 19.69 8.86 1.43
N PHE A 452 20.79 8.95 2.17
CA PHE A 452 21.88 7.96 2.11
C PHE A 452 21.43 6.60 2.66
N LEU A 453 20.67 6.58 3.76
CA LEU A 453 20.13 5.36 4.36
C LEU A 453 19.17 4.65 3.40
N LEU A 454 18.23 5.37 2.77
CA LEU A 454 17.30 4.81 1.78
C LEU A 454 18.05 4.08 0.65
N LYS A 455 19.05 4.75 0.06
CA LYS A 455 19.91 4.14 -0.97
C LYS A 455 20.69 2.95 -0.46
N GLY A 456 21.12 2.97 0.80
CA GLY A 456 21.81 1.85 1.43
C GLY A 456 20.91 0.63 1.62
N LEU A 457 19.68 0.85 2.10
CA LEU A 457 18.66 -0.19 2.28
C LEU A 457 18.16 -0.76 0.96
N ALA A 458 18.12 0.06 -0.10
CA ALA A 458 17.84 -0.41 -1.46
C ALA A 458 18.85 -1.46 -1.97
N MET A 459 19.99 -1.62 -1.31
CA MET A 459 21.02 -2.59 -1.67
C MET A 459 21.06 -3.81 -0.74
N GLU A 460 20.16 -3.90 0.24
CA GLU A 460 20.08 -5.03 1.18
C GLU A 460 19.36 -6.22 0.54
N ARG A 461 20.15 -7.15 -0.04
CA ARG A 461 19.63 -8.34 -0.75
C ARG A 461 18.74 -9.22 0.12
N ASP A 462 18.97 -9.28 1.42
CA ASP A 462 18.14 -10.06 2.34
C ASP A 462 16.69 -9.53 2.44
N LEU A 463 16.47 -8.28 2.04
CA LEU A 463 15.14 -7.65 1.99
C LEU A 463 14.49 -7.75 0.60
N ASP A 464 15.17 -8.30 -0.41
CA ASP A 464 14.62 -8.53 -1.75
C ASP A 464 13.74 -9.79 -1.75
N ARG A 465 12.64 -9.73 -1.01
CA ARG A 465 11.62 -10.77 -0.89
C ARG A 465 10.27 -10.23 -1.39
N PRO A 466 9.32 -11.12 -1.77
CA PRO A 466 7.99 -10.67 -2.20
C PRO A 466 7.31 -9.80 -1.13
N GLY A 467 6.82 -8.64 -1.55
CA GLY A 467 6.23 -7.61 -0.68
C GLY A 467 7.23 -6.78 0.12
N MET A 468 8.55 -6.90 -0.09
CA MET A 468 9.57 -6.21 0.71
C MET A 468 10.50 -5.36 -0.15
N ASN A 469 11.03 -4.28 0.44
CA ASN A 469 12.06 -3.41 -0.17
C ASN A 469 11.71 -2.83 -1.55
N GLU A 470 10.42 -2.68 -1.88
CA GLU A 470 9.95 -2.37 -3.24
C GLU A 470 10.39 -0.99 -3.74
N ASN A 471 10.32 0.03 -2.87
CA ASN A 471 10.61 1.41 -3.23
C ASN A 471 11.03 2.25 -2.00
N ASP A 472 11.36 3.53 -2.23
CA ASP A 472 11.77 4.44 -1.16
C ASP A 472 10.64 4.73 -0.17
N GLN A 473 9.36 4.67 -0.59
CA GLN A 473 8.21 4.86 0.29
C GLN A 473 8.10 3.72 1.30
N TRP A 474 8.24 2.47 0.86
CA TRP A 474 8.26 1.29 1.73
C TRP A 474 9.36 1.39 2.79
N ARG A 475 10.57 1.77 2.39
CA ARG A 475 11.71 1.96 3.30
C ARG A 475 11.41 3.07 4.30
N SER A 476 10.80 4.14 3.84
CA SER A 476 10.41 5.28 4.68
C SER A 476 9.38 4.87 5.74
N HIS A 477 8.35 4.10 5.38
CA HIS A 477 7.36 3.57 6.33
C HIS A 477 8.03 2.76 7.44
N TRP A 478 8.96 1.87 7.09
CA TRP A 478 9.68 1.08 8.09
C TRP A 478 10.66 1.91 8.93
N ILE A 479 11.37 2.89 8.35
CA ILE A 479 12.22 3.80 9.15
C ILE A 479 11.36 4.58 10.14
N ASP A 480 10.23 5.12 9.70
CA ASP A 480 9.32 5.89 10.55
C ASP A 480 8.72 5.00 11.64
N CYS A 481 8.38 3.74 11.33
CA CYS A 481 8.01 2.75 12.34
C CYS A 481 9.12 2.55 13.36
N LEU A 482 10.36 2.27 12.95
CA LEU A 482 11.47 2.05 13.89
C LEU A 482 11.79 3.29 14.75
N VAL A 483 11.65 4.49 14.19
CA VAL A 483 11.80 5.74 14.94
C VAL A 483 10.67 5.87 15.97
N ARG A 484 9.45 5.59 15.56
CA ARG A 484 8.25 5.60 16.40
C ARG A 484 8.30 4.55 17.52
N GLU A 485 8.87 3.38 17.25
CA GLU A 485 9.10 2.30 18.21
C GLU A 485 10.32 2.52 19.13
N ARG A 486 11.00 3.67 19.01
CA ARG A 486 12.24 4.03 19.73
C ARG A 486 13.40 3.05 19.50
N VAL A 487 13.41 2.38 18.36
CA VAL A 487 14.53 1.55 17.90
C VAL A 487 15.57 2.42 17.20
N LEU A 488 15.12 3.41 16.44
CA LEU A 488 15.94 4.42 15.79
C LEU A 488 15.57 5.81 16.34
N GLN A 489 16.45 6.78 16.12
CA GLN A 489 16.17 8.19 16.41
C GLN A 489 16.30 9.01 15.13
N ARG A 490 15.36 9.94 14.91
CA ARG A 490 15.39 10.89 13.81
C ARG A 490 15.60 12.30 14.33
N ASP A 491 16.68 12.94 13.86
CA ASP A 491 17.00 14.33 14.16
C ASP A 491 17.04 15.16 12.87
N LEU A 492 16.99 16.49 13.02
CA LEU A 492 17.27 17.44 11.94
C LEU A 492 18.62 18.09 12.19
N VAL A 493 19.51 18.05 11.20
CA VAL A 493 20.84 18.65 11.29
C VAL A 493 21.03 19.61 10.11
N PRO A 494 21.64 20.79 10.30
CA PRO A 494 21.97 21.70 9.21
C PRO A 494 22.76 21.02 8.09
N HIS A 495 22.38 21.26 6.85
CA HIS A 495 23.07 20.74 5.69
C HIS A 495 24.47 21.35 5.61
N ARG A 496 25.49 20.50 5.40
CA ARG A 496 26.90 20.92 5.46
C ARG A 496 27.27 22.02 4.47
N HIS A 497 26.58 22.11 3.34
CA HIS A 497 26.80 23.13 2.30
C HIS A 497 25.78 24.26 2.34
N ASN A 498 24.68 24.11 3.07
CA ASN A 498 23.64 25.13 3.20
C ASN A 498 23.06 25.08 4.62
N PRO A 499 23.65 25.82 5.58
CA PRO A 499 23.26 25.71 6.99
C PRO A 499 21.81 26.09 7.29
N ASP A 500 21.16 26.84 6.41
CA ASP A 500 19.75 27.22 6.53
C ASP A 500 18.79 26.07 6.14
N ASP A 501 19.31 25.02 5.49
CA ASP A 501 18.55 23.84 5.07
C ASP A 501 18.77 22.70 6.07
N LEU A 502 17.71 22.28 6.75
CA LEU A 502 17.77 21.20 7.75
C LEU A 502 17.51 19.86 7.08
N VAL A 503 18.45 18.93 7.19
CA VAL A 503 18.31 17.58 6.64
C VAL A 503 17.97 16.55 7.72
N PRO A 504 17.05 15.61 7.44
CA PRO A 504 16.77 14.50 8.34
C PRO A 504 17.93 13.53 8.39
N VAL A 505 18.28 13.13 9.61
CA VAL A 505 19.34 12.16 9.90
C VAL A 505 18.84 11.13 10.89
N ILE A 506 19.40 9.92 10.80
CA ILE A 506 19.04 8.77 11.62
C ILE A 506 20.22 8.39 12.52
N ARG A 507 19.93 8.08 13.78
CA ARG A 507 20.88 7.60 14.79
C ARG A 507 20.33 6.34 15.47
N ILE A 508 21.21 5.63 16.17
CA ILE A 508 20.80 4.66 17.19
C ILE A 508 20.65 5.44 18.50
N PRO A 509 19.52 5.31 19.22
CA PRO A 509 19.31 5.99 20.50
C PRO A 509 20.45 5.69 21.49
N ILE A 510 20.93 6.72 22.18
CA ILE A 510 21.88 6.57 23.29
C ILE A 510 21.04 6.31 24.55
N THR A 511 20.80 5.04 24.86
CA THR A 511 20.10 4.66 26.09
C THR A 511 20.75 3.41 26.67
N ASP A 512 20.86 3.35 28.00
CA ASP A 512 21.40 2.23 28.80
C ASP A 512 20.59 0.90 28.66
N GLU A 513 19.67 0.80 27.69
CA GLU A 513 18.57 -0.18 27.67
C GLU A 513 18.36 -0.91 26.32
N LEU A 514 19.39 -1.08 25.48
CA LEU A 514 19.26 -1.95 24.29
C LEU A 514 20.43 -2.92 24.10
N PRO A 515 20.23 -4.22 24.37
CA PRO A 515 20.97 -5.30 23.73
C PRO A 515 20.35 -5.62 22.36
N MET A 516 20.26 -4.63 21.46
CA MET A 516 19.89 -4.89 20.05
C MET A 516 21.06 -5.49 19.25
N ALA A 517 22.25 -5.57 19.86
CA ALA A 517 23.47 -6.08 19.22
C ALA A 517 23.81 -7.54 19.56
N SER A 518 23.02 -8.23 20.39
CA SER A 518 23.38 -9.57 20.87
C SER A 518 22.22 -10.56 20.78
N GLN A 519 21.85 -10.93 19.55
CA GLN A 519 21.49 -12.33 19.33
C GLN A 519 22.76 -13.10 19.01
N LYS A 520 23.24 -13.86 20.01
CA LYS A 520 24.10 -15.03 19.77
C LYS A 520 23.32 -15.98 18.89
N GLY A 521 23.75 -16.12 17.63
CA GLY A 521 23.12 -17.01 16.65
C GLY A 521 23.73 -16.89 15.26
N GLN A 522 25.02 -17.20 15.17
CA GLN A 522 25.82 -17.51 13.97
C GLN A 522 26.21 -16.37 12.99
N ASP A 523 27.53 -16.20 12.96
CA ASP A 523 28.39 -15.72 11.86
C ASP A 523 28.44 -14.23 11.56
N TYR A 524 28.76 -13.41 12.57
CA TYR A 524 29.69 -12.30 12.37
C TYR A 524 30.68 -12.25 13.54
N ALA A 525 31.81 -12.90 13.33
CA ALA A 525 32.99 -12.76 14.17
C ALA A 525 33.33 -11.26 14.35
N ASP A 526 33.65 -10.86 15.58
CA ASP A 526 34.26 -9.57 15.89
C ASP A 526 35.42 -9.28 14.93
N ALA A 527 35.75 -8.01 14.64
CA ALA A 527 36.95 -7.68 13.85
C ALA A 527 38.25 -8.29 14.45
N ALA A 528 38.23 -8.65 15.74
CA ALA A 528 39.26 -9.43 16.41
C ALA A 528 39.16 -10.96 16.14
N ASP A 529 37.95 -11.52 16.05
CA ASP A 529 37.71 -12.94 15.73
C ASP A 529 37.89 -13.25 14.23
N VAL A 530 37.59 -12.31 13.32
CA VAL A 530 37.85 -12.47 11.86
C VAL A 530 39.36 -12.41 11.59
N ALA A 531 40.09 -11.56 12.31
CA ALA A 531 41.55 -11.53 12.24
C ALA A 531 42.16 -12.88 12.65
N GLN A 532 41.63 -13.53 13.70
CA GLN A 532 42.04 -14.89 14.09
C GLN A 532 41.71 -15.97 13.05
N ASN A 533 40.65 -15.79 12.25
CA ASN A 533 40.20 -16.80 11.28
C ASN A 533 41.09 -16.95 10.04
N TRP A 534 41.77 -15.86 9.64
CA TRP A 534 42.65 -15.81 8.46
C TRP A 534 44.14 -15.87 8.81
N GLN A 535 44.50 -15.57 10.05
CA GLN A 535 45.88 -15.57 10.50
C GLN A 535 46.45 -16.99 10.46
N GLY A 536 47.48 -17.19 9.61
CA GLY A 536 48.10 -18.51 9.41
C GLY A 536 47.37 -19.44 8.44
N VAL A 537 46.33 -18.97 7.72
CA VAL A 537 45.71 -19.74 6.62
C VAL A 537 46.51 -19.51 5.34
N PRO A 538 47.32 -20.49 4.90
CA PRO A 538 48.10 -20.32 3.69
C PRO A 538 47.17 -20.33 2.46
N PRO A 539 47.53 -19.67 1.36
CA PRO A 539 46.60 -19.40 0.28
C PRO A 539 46.07 -20.64 -0.45
N HIS A 540 46.82 -21.74 -0.42
CA HIS A 540 46.39 -23.04 -0.98
C HIS A 540 45.27 -23.72 -0.18
N GLN A 541 45.03 -23.32 1.08
CA GLN A 541 43.94 -23.83 1.93
C GLN A 541 42.73 -22.88 1.94
N LEU A 542 42.84 -21.70 1.34
CA LEU A 542 41.77 -20.70 1.33
C LEU A 542 40.56 -21.19 0.53
N SER A 543 40.79 -21.87 -0.60
CA SER A 543 39.74 -22.44 -1.44
C SER A 543 38.96 -23.56 -0.73
N GLU A 544 39.62 -24.34 0.13
CA GLU A 544 39.00 -25.39 0.94
C GLU A 544 38.15 -24.82 2.08
N LYS A 545 38.59 -23.70 2.70
CA LYS A 545 37.85 -23.02 3.77
C LYS A 545 36.67 -22.19 3.25
N ASN A 546 36.90 -21.38 2.22
CA ASN A 546 35.89 -20.51 1.64
C ASN A 546 36.18 -20.22 0.16
N ALA A 547 35.54 -20.97 -0.73
CA ALA A 547 35.72 -20.86 -2.16
C ALA A 547 35.30 -19.50 -2.73
N GLU A 548 34.29 -18.83 -2.17
CA GLU A 548 33.86 -17.50 -2.65
C GLU A 548 34.89 -16.42 -2.34
N VAL A 549 35.45 -16.43 -1.13
CA VAL A 549 36.52 -15.51 -0.71
C VAL A 549 37.78 -15.77 -1.53
N ALA A 550 38.17 -17.04 -1.75
CA ALA A 550 39.32 -17.37 -2.60
C ALA A 550 39.18 -16.84 -4.04
N ARG A 551 38.00 -16.99 -4.63
CA ARG A 551 37.68 -16.45 -5.96
C ARG A 551 37.72 -14.92 -5.96
N MET A 552 37.19 -14.26 -4.92
CA MET A 552 37.23 -12.80 -4.80
C MET A 552 38.66 -12.27 -4.60
N VAL A 553 39.49 -12.96 -3.82
CA VAL A 553 40.93 -12.65 -3.67
C VAL A 553 41.62 -12.65 -5.03
N THR A 554 41.39 -13.68 -5.84
CA THR A 554 41.92 -13.78 -7.21
C THR A 554 41.49 -12.58 -8.06
N ARG A 555 40.20 -12.22 -8.02
CA ARG A 555 39.65 -11.07 -8.74
C ARG A 555 40.28 -9.75 -8.29
N ILE A 556 40.45 -9.55 -6.99
CA ILE A 556 41.07 -8.33 -6.42
C ILE A 556 42.51 -8.21 -6.91
N VAL A 557 43.32 -9.26 -6.80
CA VAL A 557 44.72 -9.26 -7.24
C VAL A 557 44.82 -8.87 -8.72
N VAL A 558 44.05 -9.52 -9.59
CA VAL A 558 44.05 -9.24 -11.03
C VAL A 558 43.57 -7.80 -11.33
N SER A 559 42.51 -7.35 -10.66
CA SER A 559 41.90 -6.03 -10.92
C SER A 559 42.77 -4.87 -10.42
N VAL A 560 43.43 -5.04 -9.28
CA VAL A 560 44.36 -4.05 -8.72
C VAL A 560 45.58 -3.95 -9.62
N GLN A 561 46.21 -5.07 -9.97
CA GLN A 561 47.37 -5.09 -10.86
C GLN A 561 47.04 -4.48 -12.23
N GLN A 562 45.87 -4.81 -12.79
CA GLN A 562 45.43 -4.24 -14.08
C GLN A 562 45.25 -2.73 -14.01
N PHE A 563 44.74 -2.21 -12.88
CA PHE A 563 44.54 -0.79 -12.69
C PHE A 563 45.87 -0.04 -12.51
N THR A 564 46.78 -0.57 -11.67
CA THR A 564 48.06 0.06 -11.36
C THR A 564 49.01 0.04 -12.56
N SER A 565 49.09 -1.08 -13.28
CA SER A 565 49.92 -1.22 -14.50
C SER A 565 49.44 -0.32 -15.64
N PHE A 566 48.13 -0.31 -15.94
CA PHE A 566 47.60 0.47 -17.07
C PHE A 566 47.66 1.99 -16.84
N ARG A 567 47.44 2.45 -15.60
CA ARG A 567 47.36 3.88 -15.27
C ARG A 567 48.66 4.45 -14.69
N ASN A 568 49.68 3.62 -14.51
CA ASN A 568 50.94 3.96 -13.85
C ASN A 568 50.72 4.58 -12.45
N PHE A 569 49.71 4.10 -11.72
CA PHE A 569 49.44 4.48 -10.34
C PHE A 569 49.96 3.40 -9.40
N ALA A 570 50.51 3.79 -8.24
CA ALA A 570 50.97 2.83 -7.23
C ALA A 570 49.81 2.12 -6.50
N TRP A 571 48.59 2.65 -6.55
CA TRP A 571 47.44 2.12 -5.81
C TRP A 571 46.12 2.26 -6.59
N CYS A 572 45.15 1.41 -6.24
CA CYS A 572 43.80 1.41 -6.79
C CYS A 572 42.78 1.94 -5.76
N PRO A 573 41.88 2.87 -6.10
CA PRO A 573 40.82 3.31 -5.18
C PRO A 573 39.90 2.16 -4.77
N LEU A 574 39.81 1.85 -3.48
CA LEU A 574 39.08 0.69 -2.96
C LEU A 574 37.59 0.74 -3.33
N GLY A 575 36.97 1.93 -3.31
CA GLY A 575 35.58 2.11 -3.71
C GLY A 575 35.34 1.89 -5.22
N SER A 576 36.33 2.18 -6.07
CA SER A 576 36.22 1.91 -7.52
C SER A 576 36.42 0.42 -7.81
N LEU A 577 37.34 -0.22 -7.08
CA LEU A 577 37.55 -1.66 -7.12
C LEU A 577 36.29 -2.42 -6.69
N HIS A 578 35.69 -2.06 -5.56
CA HIS A 578 34.44 -2.68 -5.08
C HIS A 578 33.30 -2.50 -6.07
N ARG A 579 33.15 -1.31 -6.66
CA ARG A 579 32.13 -1.07 -7.69
C ARG A 579 32.30 -2.00 -8.89
N ARG A 580 33.54 -2.27 -9.32
CA ARG A 580 33.86 -3.15 -10.45
C ARG A 580 33.56 -4.62 -10.13
N LEU A 581 33.88 -5.07 -8.92
CA LEU A 581 33.71 -6.46 -8.49
C LEU A 581 32.36 -6.74 -7.82
N ARG A 582 31.44 -5.77 -7.84
CA ARG A 582 30.15 -5.81 -7.13
C ARG A 582 29.28 -7.01 -7.52
N GLU A 583 29.33 -7.46 -8.77
CA GLU A 583 28.53 -8.60 -9.23
C GLU A 583 28.95 -9.94 -8.60
N PHE A 584 30.17 -10.02 -8.04
CA PHE A 584 30.69 -11.23 -7.38
C PHE A 584 30.65 -11.14 -5.86
N ASP A 585 30.14 -10.04 -5.30
CA ASP A 585 30.05 -9.85 -3.86
C ASP A 585 28.67 -10.31 -3.36
N SER A 586 28.64 -11.34 -2.50
CA SER A 586 27.43 -11.80 -1.82
C SER A 586 27.09 -10.96 -0.57
N GLY A 587 27.89 -9.93 -0.28
CA GLY A 587 27.61 -8.89 0.71
C GLY A 587 28.81 -8.58 1.58
N VAL A 588 29.54 -9.61 2.00
CA VAL A 588 30.74 -9.48 2.87
C VAL A 588 31.99 -10.14 2.30
N VAL A 589 31.87 -10.82 1.15
CA VAL A 589 32.96 -11.55 0.51
C VAL A 589 34.07 -10.60 0.05
N PHE A 590 33.72 -9.43 -0.50
CA PHE A 590 34.72 -8.43 -0.86
C PHE A 590 35.50 -7.93 0.35
N GLN A 591 34.80 -7.64 1.46
CA GLN A 591 35.44 -7.18 2.69
C GLN A 591 36.37 -8.26 3.26
N GLN A 592 35.89 -9.50 3.40
CA GLN A 592 36.68 -10.63 3.90
C GLN A 592 37.90 -10.90 3.02
N ALA A 593 37.79 -10.76 1.70
CA ALA A 593 38.92 -10.93 0.78
C ALA A 593 39.98 -9.82 0.96
N VAL A 594 39.56 -8.55 1.14
CA VAL A 594 40.49 -7.44 1.42
C VAL A 594 41.17 -7.63 2.77
N GLU A 595 40.44 -8.06 3.81
CA GLU A 595 40.99 -8.37 5.13
C GLU A 595 41.98 -9.53 5.08
N TYR A 596 41.65 -10.62 4.36
CA TYR A 596 42.56 -11.75 4.15
C TYR A 596 43.88 -11.29 3.49
N LEU A 597 43.79 -10.49 2.43
CA LEU A 597 44.95 -9.95 1.73
C LEU A 597 45.82 -9.04 2.63
N LEU A 598 45.19 -8.23 3.49
CA LEU A 598 45.87 -7.35 4.44
C LEU A 598 46.60 -8.14 5.53
N ILE A 599 45.92 -9.10 6.18
CA ILE A 599 46.48 -9.92 7.26
C ILE A 599 47.69 -10.72 6.77
N ASN A 600 47.64 -11.22 5.54
CA ASN A 600 48.71 -11.99 4.93
C ASN A 600 49.76 -11.13 4.20
N SER A 601 49.77 -9.81 4.42
CA SER A 601 50.77 -8.88 3.87
C SER A 601 50.88 -8.93 2.33
N MET A 602 49.78 -9.20 1.63
CA MET A 602 49.71 -9.24 0.16
C MET A 602 49.32 -7.89 -0.44
N VAL A 603 48.61 -7.07 0.34
CA VAL A 603 48.22 -5.71 -0.03
C VAL A 603 48.47 -4.76 1.13
N THR A 604 48.65 -3.48 0.82
CA THR A 604 48.64 -2.39 1.79
C THR A 604 47.46 -1.47 1.50
N VAL A 605 46.69 -1.09 2.52
CA VAL A 605 45.59 -0.13 2.38
C VAL A 605 45.94 1.16 3.11
N ASN A 606 46.02 2.25 2.37
CA ASN A 606 46.38 3.58 2.87
C ASN A 606 45.38 4.64 2.39
N GLU A 607 45.43 5.83 3.00
CA GLU A 607 44.67 6.99 2.57
C GLU A 607 45.53 7.90 1.70
N TYR A 608 45.01 8.24 0.53
CA TYR A 608 45.71 9.05 -0.47
C TYR A 608 44.91 10.31 -0.82
N PRO A 609 45.56 11.45 -1.05
CA PRO A 609 44.87 12.68 -1.44
C PRO A 609 44.17 12.50 -2.79
N ASN A 610 42.90 12.90 -2.87
CA ASN A 610 42.09 12.76 -4.08
C ASN A 610 42.16 14.04 -4.92
N PRO A 611 42.62 14.00 -6.19
CA PRO A 611 42.71 15.20 -7.03
C PRO A 611 41.36 15.86 -7.35
N ARG A 612 40.24 15.17 -7.10
CA ARG A 612 38.87 15.60 -7.41
C ARG A 612 38.01 15.86 -6.17
N SER A 613 38.58 15.78 -4.95
CA SER A 613 37.84 15.89 -3.69
C SER A 613 38.77 16.37 -2.57
N GLU A 614 38.26 17.19 -1.65
CA GLU A 614 39.02 17.62 -0.46
C GLU A 614 39.27 16.48 0.55
N PHE A 615 38.58 15.34 0.38
CA PHE A 615 38.75 14.14 1.20
C PHE A 615 39.76 13.15 0.61
N ASN A 616 40.57 12.55 1.48
CA ASN A 616 41.42 11.42 1.13
C ASN A 616 40.58 10.22 0.67
N THR A 617 41.14 9.45 -0.25
CA THR A 617 40.56 8.20 -0.77
C THR A 617 41.36 7.03 -0.25
N LYS A 618 40.67 6.05 0.34
CA LYS A 618 41.27 4.77 0.69
C LYS A 618 41.66 4.02 -0.58
N GLY A 619 42.96 3.77 -0.73
CA GLY A 619 43.56 3.04 -1.83
C GLY A 619 44.14 1.72 -1.36
N VAL A 620 44.12 0.72 -2.24
CA VAL A 620 44.80 -0.55 -2.05
C VAL A 620 45.99 -0.64 -2.99
N GLU A 621 47.15 -0.98 -2.45
CA GLU A 621 48.40 -1.24 -3.16
C GLU A 621 48.72 -2.73 -3.05
N LEU A 622 49.17 -3.33 -4.15
CA LEU A 622 49.44 -4.75 -4.24
C LEU A 622 50.95 -5.00 -4.12
N ASP A 623 51.37 -5.93 -3.26
CA ASP A 623 52.76 -6.39 -3.22
C ASP A 623 52.97 -7.50 -4.26
N GLU A 624 53.47 -7.12 -5.44
CA GLU A 624 53.75 -8.05 -6.53
C GLU A 624 54.89 -9.04 -6.21
N ASN A 625 55.73 -8.76 -5.22
CA ASN A 625 56.80 -9.66 -4.81
C ASN A 625 56.31 -10.78 -3.88
N HIS A 626 55.08 -10.67 -3.36
CA HIS A 626 54.51 -11.70 -2.51
C HIS A 626 54.30 -13.00 -3.33
N PRO A 627 54.83 -14.17 -2.90
CA PRO A 627 54.84 -15.38 -3.71
C PRO A 627 53.46 -15.82 -4.25
N TYR A 628 52.41 -15.63 -3.46
CA TYR A 628 51.05 -15.96 -3.89
C TYR A 628 50.49 -14.96 -4.91
N VAL A 629 50.76 -13.66 -4.73
CA VAL A 629 50.34 -12.64 -5.69
C VAL A 629 51.03 -12.90 -7.03
N ALA A 630 52.34 -13.16 -7.01
CA ALA A 630 53.10 -13.54 -8.18
C ALA A 630 52.55 -14.81 -8.86
N ALA A 631 52.13 -15.82 -8.08
CA ALA A 631 51.51 -17.03 -8.62
C ALA A 631 50.18 -16.75 -9.31
N VAL A 632 49.27 -15.98 -8.70
CA VAL A 632 47.98 -15.59 -9.31
C VAL A 632 48.19 -14.79 -10.59
N LEU A 633 49.17 -13.87 -10.61
CA LEU A 633 49.50 -13.10 -11.81
C LEU A 633 50.15 -13.98 -12.90
N ALA A 634 50.94 -14.97 -12.53
CA ALA A 634 51.49 -15.95 -13.47
C ALA A 634 50.39 -16.83 -14.09
N GLU A 635 49.42 -17.28 -13.28
CA GLU A 635 48.23 -17.99 -13.80
C GLU A 635 47.44 -17.09 -14.76
N ARG A 636 47.20 -15.82 -14.40
CA ARG A 636 46.57 -14.88 -15.33
C ARG A 636 47.31 -14.83 -16.67
N ASP A 637 48.64 -14.73 -16.63
CA ASP A 637 49.46 -14.62 -17.83
C ASP A 637 49.42 -15.91 -18.66
N GLU A 638 49.45 -17.08 -18.04
CA GLU A 638 49.26 -18.38 -18.70
C GLU A 638 47.88 -18.47 -19.38
N PHE A 639 46.82 -18.04 -18.68
CA PHE A 639 45.48 -18.00 -19.26
C PHE A 639 45.41 -17.10 -20.49
N VAL A 640 46.02 -15.90 -20.42
CA VAL A 640 46.10 -14.97 -21.55
C VAL A 640 46.95 -15.53 -22.70
N GLN A 641 48.02 -16.29 -22.42
CA GLN A 641 48.81 -16.98 -23.45
C GLN A 641 47.98 -18.02 -24.20
N VAL A 642 47.14 -18.79 -23.51
CA VAL A 642 46.21 -19.74 -24.13
C VAL A 642 45.21 -19.01 -25.01
N LEU A 643 44.63 -17.89 -24.54
CA LEU A 643 43.74 -17.06 -25.35
C LEU A 643 44.42 -16.53 -26.62
N LEU A 644 45.67 -16.08 -26.51
CA LEU A 644 46.48 -15.64 -27.65
C LEU A 644 46.77 -16.78 -28.63
N GLN A 645 47.07 -17.98 -28.14
CA GLN A 645 47.28 -19.17 -28.97
C GLN A 645 46.01 -19.56 -29.73
N MET A 646 44.86 -19.54 -29.06
CA MET A 646 43.56 -19.80 -29.67
C MET A 646 43.26 -18.78 -30.77
N TYR A 647 43.46 -17.49 -30.48
CA TYR A 647 43.31 -16.41 -31.45
C TYR A 647 44.22 -16.58 -32.66
N ARG A 648 45.53 -16.83 -32.46
CA ARG A 648 46.52 -17.01 -33.55
C ARG A 648 46.21 -18.21 -34.45
N ASN A 649 45.60 -19.25 -33.89
CA ASN A 649 45.24 -20.47 -34.62
C ASN A 649 43.79 -20.46 -35.14
N ASN A 650 43.09 -19.32 -35.09
CA ASN A 650 41.68 -19.17 -35.50
C ASN A 650 40.72 -20.18 -34.81
N ILE A 651 41.00 -20.51 -33.54
CA ILE A 651 40.14 -21.36 -32.71
C ILE A 651 39.14 -20.47 -31.98
N THR A 652 37.87 -20.85 -31.98
CA THR A 652 36.82 -20.14 -31.25
C THR A 652 37.05 -20.21 -29.73
N ILE A 653 36.97 -19.06 -29.05
CA ILE A 653 37.10 -18.99 -27.59
C ILE A 653 35.75 -19.32 -26.97
N THR A 654 35.64 -20.55 -26.45
CA THR A 654 34.51 -21.08 -25.70
C THR A 654 35.02 -21.72 -24.42
N GLN A 655 34.15 -21.92 -23.42
CA GLN A 655 34.57 -22.59 -22.19
C GLN A 655 35.12 -23.99 -22.48
N ALA A 656 34.44 -24.79 -23.30
CA ALA A 656 34.87 -26.13 -23.66
C ALA A 656 36.26 -26.17 -24.35
N ASN A 657 36.56 -25.19 -25.22
CA ASN A 657 37.85 -25.13 -25.89
C ASN A 657 38.99 -24.69 -24.96
N LEU A 658 38.69 -23.90 -23.93
CA LEU A 658 39.63 -23.51 -22.89
C LEU A 658 39.93 -24.68 -21.95
N GLU A 659 38.91 -25.39 -21.50
CA GLU A 659 39.04 -26.60 -20.66
C GLU A 659 39.86 -27.71 -21.36
N ALA A 660 39.75 -27.84 -22.67
CA ALA A 660 40.54 -28.81 -23.44
C ALA A 660 42.04 -28.44 -23.60
N ARG A 661 42.41 -27.18 -23.33
CA ARG A 661 43.77 -26.64 -23.57
C ARG A 661 44.52 -26.30 -22.29
N LEU A 662 43.79 -25.98 -21.24
CA LEU A 662 44.36 -25.78 -19.91
C LEU A 662 44.55 -27.14 -19.22
N PRO A 663 45.63 -27.34 -18.46
CA PRO A 663 45.82 -28.57 -17.70
C PRO A 663 44.70 -28.78 -16.66
N GLY A 664 44.53 -30.02 -16.18
CA GLY A 664 43.54 -30.31 -15.13
C GLY A 664 43.83 -29.52 -13.85
N GLY A 665 42.81 -28.83 -13.30
CA GLY A 665 42.91 -28.03 -12.06
C GLY A 665 42.51 -26.57 -12.20
N TRP A 666 42.26 -26.07 -13.42
CA TRP A 666 41.85 -24.68 -13.66
C TRP A 666 40.35 -24.44 -13.38
N ASP A 667 40.04 -23.38 -12.63
CA ASP A 667 38.68 -22.82 -12.54
C ASP A 667 38.41 -21.94 -13.76
N VAL A 668 38.15 -22.56 -14.91
CA VAL A 668 37.90 -21.86 -16.18
C VAL A 668 36.74 -20.84 -16.07
N PRO A 669 35.61 -21.13 -15.40
CA PRO A 669 34.54 -20.14 -15.18
C PRO A 669 35.00 -18.88 -14.41
N LEU A 670 35.83 -19.03 -13.38
CA LEU A 670 36.42 -17.89 -12.65
C LEU A 670 37.25 -17.01 -13.58
N TRP A 671 38.14 -17.61 -14.38
CA TRP A 671 39.02 -16.87 -15.26
C TRP A 671 38.28 -16.19 -16.42
N ILE A 672 37.31 -16.86 -17.05
CA ILE A 672 36.46 -16.23 -18.08
C ILE A 672 35.74 -15.01 -17.50
N SER A 673 35.07 -15.16 -16.36
CA SER A 673 34.33 -14.06 -15.75
C SER A 673 35.24 -12.92 -15.29
N THR A 674 36.43 -13.22 -14.75
CA THR A 674 37.43 -12.20 -14.38
C THR A 674 37.95 -11.44 -15.61
N MET A 675 38.27 -12.14 -16.70
CA MET A 675 38.72 -11.52 -17.95
C MET A 675 37.63 -10.67 -18.61
N ARG A 676 36.35 -11.01 -18.43
CA ARG A 676 35.23 -10.18 -18.91
C ARG A 676 35.13 -8.86 -18.16
N VAL A 677 35.25 -8.90 -16.83
CA VAL A 677 35.18 -7.72 -15.98
C VAL A 677 36.32 -6.74 -16.29
N GLU A 678 37.50 -7.29 -16.55
CA GLU A 678 38.67 -6.51 -16.94
C GLU A 678 38.71 -6.18 -18.44
N ASN A 679 37.64 -6.44 -19.20
CA ASN A 679 37.52 -6.18 -20.65
C ASN A 679 38.60 -6.83 -21.53
N VAL A 680 39.24 -7.91 -21.05
CA VAL A 680 40.12 -8.76 -21.85
C VAL A 680 39.30 -9.65 -22.79
N LEU A 681 38.16 -10.14 -22.32
CA LEU A 681 37.20 -10.94 -23.10
C LEU A 681 35.86 -10.23 -23.24
N ASN A 682 35.34 -10.16 -24.47
CA ASN A 682 34.00 -9.61 -24.73
C ASN A 682 33.09 -10.70 -25.32
N PRO A 683 31.85 -10.87 -24.81
CA PRO A 683 30.92 -11.84 -25.37
C PRO A 683 30.49 -11.45 -26.79
N LEU A 684 30.32 -12.44 -27.67
CA LEU A 684 29.84 -12.20 -29.03
C LEU A 684 28.30 -12.06 -29.06
N PRO A 685 27.75 -10.99 -29.66
CA PRO A 685 26.30 -10.80 -29.76
C PRO A 685 25.60 -11.98 -30.43
N GLY A 686 24.56 -12.52 -29.79
CA GLY A 686 23.74 -13.61 -30.32
C GLY A 686 24.36 -15.01 -30.28
N ARG A 687 25.54 -15.19 -29.65
CA ARG A 687 26.19 -16.50 -29.50
C ARG A 687 26.54 -16.78 -28.04
N ALA A 688 25.77 -17.67 -27.41
CA ALA A 688 26.06 -18.11 -26.04
C ALA A 688 27.41 -18.83 -25.98
N ASP A 689 28.18 -18.56 -24.92
CA ASP A 689 29.51 -19.15 -24.65
C ASP A 689 30.57 -18.93 -25.76
N GLN A 690 30.48 -17.83 -26.52
CA GLN A 690 31.55 -17.43 -27.44
C GLN A 690 32.08 -16.04 -27.10
N TYR A 691 33.41 -15.92 -27.03
CA TYR A 691 34.10 -14.70 -26.66
C TYR A 691 35.08 -14.24 -27.74
N SER A 692 35.25 -12.92 -27.83
CA SER A 692 36.33 -12.28 -28.58
C SER A 692 37.41 -11.78 -27.62
N LEU A 693 38.67 -12.01 -27.98
CA LEU A 693 39.84 -11.48 -27.25
C LEU A 693 40.10 -10.04 -27.66
N PHE A 694 40.16 -9.12 -26.70
CA PHE A 694 40.55 -7.74 -26.97
C PHE A 694 42.07 -7.61 -27.07
N ARG A 695 42.61 -7.82 -28.28
CA ARG A 695 44.05 -7.89 -28.53
C ARG A 695 44.84 -6.66 -28.08
N THR A 696 44.27 -5.46 -28.20
CA THR A 696 44.93 -4.22 -27.83
C THR A 696 44.84 -3.90 -26.33
N HIS A 697 44.26 -4.79 -25.53
CA HIS A 697 44.19 -4.65 -24.08
C HIS A 697 45.59 -4.69 -23.45
N HIS A 698 45.83 -3.88 -22.42
CA HIS A 698 47.16 -3.67 -21.83
C HIS A 698 47.82 -4.97 -21.34
N SER A 699 47.14 -5.77 -20.53
CA SER A 699 47.69 -7.05 -20.05
C SER A 699 47.91 -8.06 -21.18
N VAL A 700 47.10 -8.01 -22.25
CA VAL A 700 47.31 -8.87 -23.43
C VAL A 700 48.59 -8.48 -24.17
N LYS A 701 48.86 -7.18 -24.33
CA LYS A 701 50.10 -6.66 -24.92
C LYS A 701 51.34 -7.03 -24.10
N LEU A 702 51.26 -6.87 -22.78
CA LEU A 702 52.34 -7.23 -21.86
C LEU A 702 52.71 -8.72 -21.99
N VAL A 703 51.70 -9.59 -21.98
CA VAL A 703 51.90 -11.05 -22.12
C VAL A 703 52.36 -11.44 -23.53
N ALA A 704 51.87 -10.76 -24.57
CA ALA A 704 52.30 -10.98 -25.94
C ALA A 704 53.74 -10.53 -26.22
N LYS A 705 54.33 -9.71 -25.31
CA LYS A 705 55.62 -9.01 -25.47
C LYS A 705 55.66 -8.07 -26.68
N ASP A 706 54.51 -7.53 -27.08
CA ASP A 706 54.38 -6.67 -28.27
C ASP A 706 55.07 -5.28 -28.06
N ASP A 707 55.39 -4.86 -26.83
CA ASP A 707 55.99 -3.54 -26.48
C ASP A 707 57.52 -3.58 -26.19
N VAL A 708 58.23 -4.70 -26.39
CA VAL A 708 59.70 -4.73 -26.14
C VAL A 708 60.51 -4.15 -27.31
N ASP A 709 59.92 -4.03 -28.51
CA ASP A 709 60.63 -3.54 -29.71
C ASP A 709 60.39 -2.04 -30.04
N GLU A 710 59.39 -1.37 -29.47
CA GLU A 710 59.11 0.05 -29.78
C GLU A 710 59.84 1.06 -28.86
N VAL A 711 60.27 0.65 -27.65
CA VAL A 711 60.99 1.56 -26.74
C VAL A 711 62.47 1.73 -27.14
N ALA A 712 63.04 0.83 -27.93
CA ALA A 712 64.40 0.97 -28.47
C ALA A 712 64.50 1.99 -29.63
N ALA A 713 63.36 2.41 -30.22
CA ALA A 713 63.34 3.34 -31.36
C ALA A 713 63.07 4.80 -30.97
N ALA A 714 62.68 5.08 -29.71
CA ALA A 714 62.37 6.43 -29.23
C ALA A 714 63.53 7.10 -28.45
N GLY A 715 64.70 6.45 -28.42
CA GLY A 715 65.91 6.91 -27.72
C GLY A 715 67.09 7.27 -28.63
N ALA A 716 66.83 7.77 -29.84
CA ALA A 716 67.84 8.32 -30.76
C ALA A 716 67.47 9.74 -31.20
#